data_AF-A0A372DT73-F1
#
_entry.id   AF-A0A372DT73-F1
#
_cell.length_a   1.000
_cell.length_b   1.000
_cell.length_c   1.000
_cell.angle_alpha   90.00
_cell.angle_beta   90.00
_cell.angle_gamma   90.00
#
_symmetry.space_group_name_H-M   'P 1'
#
loop_
_entity.id
_entity.type
_entity.pdbx_description
1 polymer ?
#
loop_
_entity_poly.entity_id
_entity_poly.type
_entity_poly.pdbx_seq_one_letter_code
_entity_poly.pdbx_strand_id
1 'polypeptide(L)'
;MAVINGTNFPDVIPITETQAALDSLAGNDVISGLDSNDIIRGYNGDDRILGGNDNDRLFGNQGVDTLEGESGDDELLGGAGNDLLLGGLGNDLLFGNMDSDQLYGGSGGDELYGGKGNDLLFGEDGDDVLSGDLGADTMRGGQGNDTFVIGRRSDSFSAQTGQISTGGSTILEADVIEDFSQFGQDQIRLIGGVTMSDLEIFDGSGQTAGSAIIRDKGNNQILAVVKGVSANQLMNTPGTFSSDGVQPGSVPPQGALQFSVANLTGTEGSQVEVTVTRDVNQSAGAVSVDVGVLGGTATANADYKTFNQTLNFAPGQISQTFKVDLIDDAPLADSGETIRMLLSRPTGGAILGKQDSAILTIVDKGATGGGGTTGSSTFQFSGATYTATEGTATVQAAINITRTGDTSQAGSVTFSTGTGGTATAGSDYTAVANQVVSFAAGETVKTVNVPVLSDAITPEADETVNLTLTAPTGGTLGTQVTSVLTIKDVASGTVTPGPLPGSSIVGNTLQFSSDPNSVTIDNSLMSTFPGGINGGAGNDLLTVPAATTVPVKARGEAGDDTINGGAGPAVAAITADGGDGNDVLSGGDGSDKLLGGAGDDVISGGAGTGTNTLVGGTGRDTLTGNAAVRDTFAYSRADLTLTPATADVIVGYTNTAPPGALVAADDLIGVASDMASANLTAIGYDADGNGSLESTALGFNDGGTLKYLAVLQNVLPTAFNPAAVTNVDPATFTI
;
A
#
# COMPACT_ATOMS: atom_id res chain seq x y z
N MET A 1 -11.22 4.24 -40.84
CA MET A 1 -9.92 3.98 -40.18
C MET A 1 -9.36 2.70 -40.76
N ALA A 2 -8.24 2.77 -41.46
CA ALA A 2 -7.43 1.58 -41.70
C ALA A 2 -6.38 1.53 -40.58
N VAL A 3 -6.18 0.36 -39.97
CA VAL A 3 -5.15 0.13 -38.95
C VAL A 3 -4.04 -0.67 -39.60
N ILE A 4 -2.80 -0.22 -39.46
CA ILE A 4 -1.63 -1.04 -39.79
C ILE A 4 -1.17 -1.66 -38.46
N ASN A 5 -1.08 -2.98 -38.41
CA ASN A 5 -0.49 -3.68 -37.26
C ASN A 5 0.95 -4.01 -37.61
N GLY A 6 1.88 -3.66 -36.73
CA GLY A 6 3.26 -4.13 -36.80
C GLY A 6 3.37 -5.63 -36.46
N THR A 7 4.60 -6.07 -36.26
CA THR A 7 5.00 -7.44 -35.97
C THR A 7 5.64 -7.51 -34.58
N ASN A 8 6.07 -8.70 -34.16
CA ASN A 8 6.85 -8.85 -32.91
C ASN A 8 8.36 -8.64 -33.14
N PHE A 9 8.73 -7.84 -34.15
CA PHE A 9 10.10 -7.55 -34.55
C PHE A 9 10.21 -6.06 -34.88
N PRO A 10 11.41 -5.46 -34.79
CA PRO A 10 11.64 -4.08 -35.19
C PRO A 10 11.09 -3.75 -36.58
N ASP A 11 10.13 -2.83 -36.63
CA ASP A 11 9.42 -2.39 -37.82
C ASP A 11 9.70 -0.93 -38.16
N VAL A 12 9.51 -0.56 -39.44
CA VAL A 12 9.47 0.83 -39.90
C VAL A 12 8.13 1.05 -40.59
N ILE A 13 7.24 1.82 -39.94
CA ILE A 13 5.83 1.95 -40.34
C ILE A 13 5.51 3.40 -40.71
N PRO A 14 5.52 3.76 -42.01
CA PRO A 14 4.97 5.03 -42.48
C PRO A 14 3.45 4.90 -42.67
N ILE A 15 2.65 5.79 -42.08
CA ILE A 15 1.21 5.82 -42.37
C ILE A 15 0.93 6.55 -43.70
N THR A 16 -0.26 6.36 -44.26
CA THR A 16 -0.71 7.09 -45.46
C THR A 16 -1.95 7.90 -45.08
N GLU A 17 -2.08 9.13 -45.63
CA GLU A 17 -2.96 10.30 -45.34
C GLU A 17 -4.46 10.09 -44.99
N THR A 18 -4.92 8.89 -44.57
CA THR A 18 -6.34 8.58 -44.28
C THR A 18 -6.54 7.72 -43.01
N GLN A 19 -5.50 7.54 -42.20
CA GLN A 19 -5.46 6.61 -41.06
C GLN A 19 -5.28 7.40 -39.76
N ALA A 20 -5.80 6.88 -38.64
CA ALA A 20 -5.89 7.62 -37.38
C ALA A 20 -5.65 6.72 -36.15
N ALA A 21 -5.11 5.51 -36.36
CA ALA A 21 -4.78 4.54 -35.31
C ALA A 21 -3.73 3.52 -35.78
N LEU A 22 -2.60 3.40 -35.10
CA LEU A 22 -1.51 2.45 -35.37
C LEU A 22 -1.04 1.71 -34.11
N ASP A 23 -0.88 0.39 -34.22
CA ASP A 23 -0.41 -0.49 -33.15
C ASP A 23 0.79 -1.34 -33.64
N SER A 24 2.02 -1.05 -33.20
CA SER A 24 3.24 -1.72 -33.70
C SER A 24 3.52 -3.10 -33.07
N LEU A 25 2.93 -3.40 -31.92
CA LEU A 25 3.02 -4.66 -31.15
C LEU A 25 4.27 -4.83 -30.26
N ALA A 26 5.33 -5.48 -30.72
CA ALA A 26 6.50 -5.70 -29.86
C ALA A 26 7.76 -5.60 -30.71
N GLY A 27 8.78 -4.93 -30.22
CA GLY A 27 9.93 -4.61 -31.05
C GLY A 27 10.42 -3.21 -30.73
N ASN A 28 11.53 -2.82 -31.36
CA ASN A 28 12.00 -1.45 -31.29
C ASN A 28 11.63 -0.82 -32.64
N ASP A 29 10.52 -0.10 -32.68
CA ASP A 29 9.85 0.30 -33.91
C ASP A 29 10.12 1.77 -34.25
N VAL A 30 10.02 2.12 -35.54
CA VAL A 30 10.05 3.51 -36.00
C VAL A 30 8.75 3.81 -36.74
N ILE A 31 7.99 4.77 -36.20
CA ILE A 31 6.62 5.06 -36.62
C ILE A 31 6.50 6.55 -36.98
N SER A 32 5.75 6.88 -38.04
CA SER A 32 5.47 8.27 -38.43
C SER A 32 4.02 8.47 -38.87
N GLY A 33 3.33 9.45 -38.26
CA GLY A 33 1.93 9.84 -38.50
C GLY A 33 1.70 10.77 -39.72
N LEU A 34 2.68 11.60 -40.08
CA LEU A 34 2.54 12.56 -41.21
C LEU A 34 1.46 13.62 -40.93
N ASP A 35 0.54 13.88 -41.86
CA ASP A 35 -0.50 14.90 -41.70
C ASP A 35 -1.80 14.24 -41.23
N SER A 36 -2.31 14.58 -40.04
CA SER A 36 -3.67 14.39 -39.50
C SER A 36 -3.62 14.05 -38.02
N ASN A 37 -4.71 14.31 -37.27
CA ASN A 37 -4.81 13.84 -35.89
C ASN A 37 -4.72 12.29 -35.75
N ASP A 38 -3.60 11.82 -35.26
CA ASP A 38 -3.23 10.42 -35.14
C ASP A 38 -3.32 9.87 -33.72
N ILE A 39 -3.40 8.54 -33.64
CA ILE A 39 -3.28 7.78 -32.39
C ILE A 39 -2.26 6.68 -32.62
N ILE A 40 -1.10 6.75 -31.97
CA ILE A 40 0.03 5.85 -32.26
C ILE A 40 0.52 5.15 -31.00
N ARG A 41 0.72 3.83 -31.05
CA ARG A 41 1.17 3.00 -29.92
C ARG A 41 2.37 2.12 -30.26
N GLY A 42 3.44 2.24 -29.46
CA GLY A 42 4.66 1.42 -29.52
C GLY A 42 4.55 0.06 -28.80
N TYR A 43 3.82 0.04 -27.67
CA TYR A 43 3.61 -1.14 -26.81
C TYR A 43 4.87 -1.63 -26.08
N ASN A 44 5.62 -2.58 -26.62
CA ASN A 44 6.74 -3.20 -25.92
C ASN A 44 8.02 -3.05 -26.73
N GLY A 45 9.05 -2.49 -26.13
CA GLY A 45 10.38 -2.32 -26.70
C GLY A 45 10.73 -0.84 -26.80
N ASP A 46 11.91 -0.52 -27.32
CA ASP A 46 12.39 0.87 -27.36
C ASP A 46 11.98 1.51 -28.68
N ASP A 47 10.87 2.26 -28.67
CA ASP A 47 10.20 2.76 -29.87
C ASP A 47 10.56 4.21 -30.19
N ARG A 48 10.52 4.58 -31.48
CA ARG A 48 10.57 5.97 -31.95
C ARG A 48 9.29 6.31 -32.69
N ILE A 49 8.51 7.23 -32.14
CA ILE A 49 7.21 7.64 -32.65
C ILE A 49 7.25 9.12 -33.05
N LEU A 50 6.89 9.43 -34.29
CA LEU A 50 6.67 10.79 -34.78
C LEU A 50 5.17 10.98 -35.08
N GLY A 51 4.55 11.98 -34.45
CA GLY A 51 3.16 12.40 -34.68
C GLY A 51 3.04 13.04 -36.06
N GLY A 52 3.54 14.26 -36.20
CA GLY A 52 3.57 14.96 -37.47
C GLY A 52 2.82 16.28 -37.40
N ASN A 53 1.96 16.55 -38.38
CA ASN A 53 1.11 17.74 -38.36
C ASN A 53 -0.28 17.40 -37.81
N ASP A 54 -0.89 18.39 -37.18
CA ASP A 54 -2.18 18.33 -36.47
C ASP A 54 -2.07 17.63 -35.10
N ASN A 55 -3.18 17.53 -34.37
CA ASN A 55 -3.18 17.19 -32.95
C ASN A 55 -3.19 15.67 -32.73
N ASP A 56 -2.07 15.14 -32.24
CA ASP A 56 -1.76 13.72 -32.16
C ASP A 56 -1.80 13.17 -30.73
N ARG A 57 -1.88 11.83 -30.63
CA ARG A 57 -1.81 11.10 -29.36
C ARG A 57 -0.81 9.96 -29.46
N LEU A 58 0.30 10.07 -28.77
CA LEU A 58 1.43 9.15 -28.86
C LEU A 58 1.60 8.38 -27.54
N PHE A 59 1.77 7.07 -27.62
CA PHE A 59 1.92 6.18 -26.47
C PHE A 59 3.15 5.27 -26.65
N GLY A 60 4.19 5.45 -25.83
CA GLY A 60 5.35 4.56 -25.77
C GLY A 60 4.99 3.20 -25.17
N ASN A 61 4.46 3.25 -23.95
CA ASN A 61 4.04 2.13 -23.09
C ASN A 61 5.18 1.47 -22.30
N GLN A 62 5.86 0.43 -22.80
CA GLN A 62 6.94 -0.25 -22.08
C GLN A 62 8.21 -0.21 -22.92
N GLY A 63 9.31 0.27 -22.34
CA GLY A 63 10.60 0.35 -23.01
C GLY A 63 11.19 1.75 -22.86
N VAL A 64 12.34 1.99 -23.49
CA VAL A 64 12.93 3.34 -23.54
C VAL A 64 12.52 3.99 -24.84
N ASP A 65 11.47 4.80 -24.78
CA ASP A 65 10.79 5.32 -25.95
C ASP A 65 11.22 6.76 -26.30
N THR A 66 11.07 7.14 -27.57
CA THR A 66 11.22 8.50 -28.06
C THR A 66 9.95 8.92 -28.79
N LEU A 67 9.20 9.86 -28.23
CA LEU A 67 7.96 10.39 -28.78
C LEU A 67 8.16 11.84 -29.22
N GLU A 68 7.75 12.17 -30.43
CA GLU A 68 7.87 13.50 -31.03
C GLU A 68 6.52 13.92 -31.63
N GLY A 69 5.84 14.90 -31.04
CA GLY A 69 4.54 15.41 -31.51
C GLY A 69 4.65 16.16 -32.84
N GLU A 70 5.72 16.96 -32.98
CA GLU A 70 6.04 17.84 -34.11
C GLU A 70 5.18 19.11 -34.18
N SER A 71 4.00 19.13 -34.79
CA SER A 71 3.20 20.34 -34.96
C SER A 71 1.72 20.09 -34.71
N GLY A 72 1.17 20.62 -33.64
CA GLY A 72 -0.20 20.36 -33.20
C GLY A 72 -0.30 20.61 -31.70
N ASP A 73 -1.52 20.62 -31.16
CA ASP A 73 -1.66 20.47 -29.70
C ASP A 73 -1.70 18.96 -29.39
N ASP A 74 -0.58 18.40 -28.97
CA ASP A 74 -0.33 16.95 -28.89
C ASP A 74 -0.44 16.38 -27.48
N GLU A 75 -0.71 15.08 -27.36
CA GLU A 75 -0.73 14.33 -26.09
C GLU A 75 0.29 13.18 -26.14
N LEU A 76 1.35 13.26 -25.35
CA LEU A 76 2.45 12.30 -25.33
C LEU A 76 2.51 11.57 -23.98
N LEU A 77 2.52 10.24 -24.02
CA LEU A 77 2.66 9.38 -22.85
C LEU A 77 3.84 8.41 -23.03
N GLY A 78 4.90 8.59 -22.23
CA GLY A 78 6.08 7.73 -22.22
C GLY A 78 5.74 6.32 -21.76
N GLY A 79 5.43 6.18 -20.47
CA GLY A 79 4.94 4.94 -19.90
C GLY A 79 5.90 4.38 -18.85
N ALA A 80 6.57 3.29 -19.16
CA ALA A 80 7.52 2.67 -18.25
C ALA A 80 8.87 2.51 -18.94
N GLY A 81 9.89 3.13 -18.36
CA GLY A 81 11.24 3.22 -18.90
C GLY A 81 11.71 4.67 -18.88
N ASN A 82 12.96 4.92 -19.26
CA ASN A 82 13.51 6.28 -19.24
C ASN A 82 13.28 6.95 -20.60
N ASP A 83 12.14 7.60 -20.77
CA ASP A 83 11.64 8.04 -22.07
C ASP A 83 12.13 9.45 -22.45
N LEU A 84 12.06 9.75 -23.75
CA LEU A 84 12.26 11.09 -24.31
C LEU A 84 10.98 11.56 -25.00
N LEU A 85 10.34 12.59 -24.46
CA LEU A 85 9.12 13.19 -25.01
C LEU A 85 9.42 14.61 -25.51
N LEU A 86 9.06 14.88 -26.76
CA LEU A 86 9.21 16.17 -27.44
C LEU A 86 7.83 16.61 -27.94
N GLY A 87 7.23 17.64 -27.36
CA GLY A 87 5.93 18.17 -27.78
C GLY A 87 6.01 18.77 -29.18
N GLY A 88 6.76 19.86 -29.33
CA GLY A 88 7.03 20.47 -30.63
C GLY A 88 6.42 21.86 -30.74
N LEU A 89 5.57 22.10 -31.73
CA LEU A 89 4.85 23.36 -31.92
C LEU A 89 3.39 23.18 -31.54
N GLY A 90 2.87 23.96 -30.60
CA GLY A 90 1.49 23.92 -30.14
C GLY A 90 1.44 23.82 -28.62
N ASN A 91 0.24 23.68 -28.05
CA ASN A 91 0.10 23.56 -26.60
C ASN A 91 -0.02 22.07 -26.25
N ASP A 92 1.08 21.50 -25.78
CA ASP A 92 1.26 20.07 -25.65
C ASP A 92 1.03 19.58 -24.22
N LEU A 93 0.65 18.31 -24.10
CA LEU A 93 0.45 17.63 -22.82
C LEU A 93 1.36 16.39 -22.75
N LEU A 94 2.37 16.44 -21.89
CA LEU A 94 3.41 15.41 -21.78
C LEU A 94 3.36 14.72 -20.41
N PHE A 95 3.37 13.38 -20.42
CA PHE A 95 3.47 12.54 -19.24
C PHE A 95 4.62 11.54 -19.37
N GLY A 96 5.65 11.66 -18.52
CA GLY A 96 6.73 10.67 -18.42
C GLY A 96 6.22 9.33 -17.86
N ASN A 97 5.55 9.43 -16.70
CA ASN A 97 4.93 8.35 -15.92
C ASN A 97 5.89 7.61 -14.97
N MET A 98 6.57 6.55 -15.40
CA MET A 98 7.43 5.75 -14.52
C MET A 98 8.87 5.76 -15.01
N ASP A 99 9.79 5.78 -14.05
CA ASP A 99 11.24 5.86 -14.26
C ASP A 99 11.68 7.28 -14.69
N SER A 100 12.96 7.47 -15.02
CA SER A 100 13.54 8.83 -15.15
C SER A 100 13.47 9.34 -16.58
N ASP A 101 12.58 10.30 -16.81
CA ASP A 101 12.17 10.77 -18.12
C ASP A 101 12.78 12.13 -18.49
N GLN A 102 12.79 12.44 -19.79
CA GLN A 102 13.11 13.75 -20.32
C GLN A 102 11.95 14.29 -21.14
N LEU A 103 11.37 15.41 -20.71
CA LEU A 103 10.22 16.05 -21.34
C LEU A 103 10.62 17.44 -21.83
N TYR A 104 10.33 17.73 -23.09
CA TYR A 104 10.52 19.05 -23.72
C TYR A 104 9.18 19.48 -24.33
N GLY A 105 8.59 20.58 -23.84
CA GLY A 105 7.33 21.13 -24.32
C GLY A 105 7.49 21.67 -25.75
N GLY A 106 8.35 22.67 -25.92
CA GLY A 106 8.68 23.22 -27.22
C GLY A 106 8.15 24.64 -27.36
N SER A 107 7.29 24.91 -28.33
CA SER A 107 6.71 26.24 -28.54
C SER A 107 5.20 26.21 -28.30
N GLY A 108 4.73 26.87 -27.26
CA GLY A 108 3.32 26.95 -26.88
C GLY A 108 3.19 26.95 -25.36
N GLY A 109 1.97 27.00 -24.83
CA GLY A 109 1.76 26.88 -23.39
C GLY A 109 1.55 25.43 -23.00
N ASP A 110 2.61 24.77 -22.57
CA ASP A 110 2.66 23.32 -22.41
C ASP A 110 2.40 22.86 -20.97
N GLU A 111 1.91 21.63 -20.81
CA GLU A 111 1.77 20.98 -19.51
C GLU A 111 2.65 19.72 -19.44
N LEU A 112 3.66 19.75 -18.57
CA LEU A 112 4.65 18.68 -18.41
C LEU A 112 4.54 18.03 -17.02
N TYR A 113 4.38 16.71 -17.02
CA TYR A 113 4.29 15.89 -15.81
C TYR A 113 5.34 14.77 -15.85
N GLY A 114 6.36 14.85 -14.99
CA GLY A 114 7.44 13.86 -14.91
C GLY A 114 6.90 12.50 -14.48
N GLY A 115 6.30 12.45 -13.30
CA GLY A 115 5.63 11.26 -12.79
C GLY A 115 6.41 10.66 -11.62
N LYS A 116 7.00 9.48 -11.81
CA LYS A 116 7.84 8.81 -10.80
C LYS A 116 9.23 8.65 -11.35
N GLY A 117 10.21 9.37 -10.83
CA GLY A 117 11.54 9.29 -11.38
C GLY A 117 12.37 10.48 -10.93
N ASN A 118 13.58 10.58 -11.44
CA ASN A 118 14.29 11.85 -11.36
C ASN A 118 14.25 12.44 -12.76
N ASP A 119 13.23 13.24 -13.02
CA ASP A 119 12.84 13.67 -14.34
C ASP A 119 13.48 15.00 -14.70
N LEU A 120 13.56 15.26 -16.00
CA LEU A 120 14.07 16.49 -16.55
C LEU A 120 13.01 17.12 -17.45
N LEU A 121 12.45 18.25 -17.00
CA LEU A 121 11.36 18.94 -17.67
C LEU A 121 11.83 20.30 -18.19
N PHE A 122 11.60 20.56 -19.47
CA PHE A 122 11.86 21.85 -20.12
C PHE A 122 10.57 22.34 -20.81
N GLY A 123 10.00 23.47 -20.37
CA GLY A 123 8.87 24.11 -21.05
C GLY A 123 9.28 24.68 -22.41
N GLU A 124 10.41 25.39 -22.43
CA GLU A 124 10.98 26.08 -23.58
C GLU A 124 10.30 27.43 -23.90
N ASP A 125 9.52 27.57 -24.98
CA ASP A 125 8.94 28.85 -25.40
C ASP A 125 7.43 28.89 -25.13
N GLY A 126 6.98 29.64 -24.13
CA GLY A 126 5.57 29.90 -23.86
C GLY A 126 5.27 29.99 -22.36
N ASP A 127 3.99 30.01 -22.00
CA ASP A 127 3.59 30.07 -20.59
C ASP A 127 3.29 28.64 -20.09
N ASP A 128 4.28 27.98 -19.49
CA ASP A 128 4.25 26.54 -19.25
C ASP A 128 3.83 26.15 -17.83
N VAL A 129 3.42 24.89 -17.65
CA VAL A 129 3.14 24.27 -16.35
C VAL A 129 4.01 23.02 -16.19
N LEU A 130 4.90 23.03 -15.20
CA LEU A 130 5.84 21.93 -14.95
C LEU A 130 5.59 21.31 -13.57
N SER A 131 5.39 20.00 -13.53
CA SER A 131 5.26 19.19 -12.31
C SER A 131 6.17 17.98 -12.40
N GLY A 132 7.21 17.93 -11.57
CA GLY A 132 8.05 16.73 -11.45
C GLY A 132 7.31 15.52 -10.86
N ASP A 133 6.32 15.79 -10.01
CA ASP A 133 5.61 14.79 -9.20
C ASP A 133 6.51 14.09 -8.16
N LEU A 134 6.84 12.81 -8.29
CA LEU A 134 7.58 12.02 -7.30
C LEU A 134 9.02 11.81 -7.74
N GLY A 135 9.96 12.20 -6.88
CA GLY A 135 11.39 12.00 -7.07
C GLY A 135 12.09 13.35 -7.30
N ALA A 136 13.39 13.28 -7.58
CA ALA A 136 14.25 14.46 -7.56
C ALA A 136 14.34 15.11 -8.94
N ASP A 137 13.41 16.02 -9.22
CA ASP A 137 13.22 16.51 -10.58
C ASP A 137 14.01 17.78 -10.87
N THR A 138 14.35 17.99 -12.15
CA THR A 138 14.96 19.23 -12.63
C THR A 138 14.02 19.89 -13.62
N MET A 139 13.58 21.11 -13.32
CA MET A 139 12.62 21.86 -14.12
C MET A 139 13.23 23.16 -14.65
N ARG A 140 12.94 23.46 -15.91
CA ARG A 140 13.22 24.73 -16.58
C ARG A 140 12.00 25.23 -17.33
N GLY A 141 11.54 26.42 -17.00
CA GLY A 141 10.38 27.02 -17.66
C GLY A 141 10.76 27.52 -19.06
N GLY A 142 11.82 28.32 -19.14
CA GLY A 142 12.30 28.90 -20.39
C GLY A 142 11.80 30.34 -20.59
N GLN A 143 11.23 30.62 -21.76
CA GLN A 143 10.70 31.93 -22.14
C GLN A 143 9.18 32.00 -21.91
N GLY A 144 8.76 32.71 -20.87
CA GLY A 144 7.36 33.07 -20.68
C GLY A 144 7.07 33.27 -19.21
N ASN A 145 5.80 33.15 -18.82
CA ASN A 145 5.38 33.18 -17.43
C ASN A 145 5.03 31.77 -16.97
N ASP A 146 6.03 31.05 -16.48
CA ASP A 146 5.91 29.62 -16.20
C ASP A 146 5.37 29.34 -14.80
N THR A 147 4.75 28.18 -14.62
CA THR A 147 4.22 27.70 -13.33
C THR A 147 4.90 26.40 -12.92
N PHE A 148 5.74 26.47 -11.90
CA PHE A 148 6.37 25.31 -11.29
C PHE A 148 5.49 24.78 -10.15
N VAL A 149 5.12 23.51 -10.22
CA VAL A 149 4.25 22.86 -9.25
C VAL A 149 5.10 22.12 -8.21
N ILE A 150 4.95 22.48 -6.94
CA ILE A 150 5.66 21.82 -5.84
C ILE A 150 4.71 21.52 -4.68
N GLY A 151 4.97 20.48 -3.89
CA GLY A 151 4.21 20.22 -2.67
C GLY A 151 4.50 18.89 -1.99
N ARG A 152 3.61 18.46 -1.08
CA ARG A 152 3.76 17.22 -0.28
C ARG A 152 3.67 15.91 -1.08
N ARG A 153 3.56 16.00 -2.41
CA ARG A 153 3.65 14.88 -3.33
C ARG A 153 5.07 14.69 -3.88
N SER A 154 5.93 15.70 -3.71
CA SER A 154 7.27 15.81 -4.28
C SER A 154 8.32 15.50 -3.23
N ASP A 155 8.50 14.20 -2.97
CA ASP A 155 9.51 13.61 -2.09
C ASP A 155 9.12 13.44 -0.61
N SER A 156 9.93 12.66 0.09
CA SER A 156 9.83 12.40 1.52
C SER A 156 11.24 12.50 2.09
N PHE A 157 11.61 13.65 2.64
CA PHE A 157 12.82 13.74 3.47
C PHE A 157 12.58 14.49 4.77
N SER A 158 12.97 13.87 5.89
CA SER A 158 13.06 14.48 7.21
C SER A 158 14.49 14.97 7.43
N ALA A 159 14.75 16.28 7.25
CA ALA A 159 16.02 16.84 7.68
C ALA A 159 16.01 17.00 9.21
N GLN A 160 16.73 16.14 9.93
CA GLN A 160 17.16 16.47 11.29
C GLN A 160 18.01 17.75 11.25
N THR A 161 17.73 18.60 12.23
CA THR A 161 18.21 19.98 12.38
C THR A 161 19.72 20.14 12.18
N GLY A 162 20.11 21.05 11.28
CA GLY A 162 21.34 21.83 11.44
C GLY A 162 22.61 21.42 10.67
N GLN A 163 22.56 20.50 9.72
CA GLN A 163 23.76 20.20 8.90
C GLN A 163 23.42 20.03 7.41
N ILE A 164 23.34 21.15 6.68
CA ILE A 164 23.54 21.14 5.22
C ILE A 164 25.05 20.96 5.01
N SER A 165 25.50 19.73 4.74
CA SER A 165 26.90 19.48 4.39
C SER A 165 27.17 20.05 2.99
N THR A 166 27.80 21.21 2.99
CA THR A 166 28.32 21.94 1.82
C THR A 166 29.62 21.32 1.31
N GLY A 167 29.66 19.99 1.18
CA GLY A 167 30.84 19.25 0.79
C GLY A 167 30.51 17.87 0.23
N GLY A 168 30.15 17.84 -1.06
CA GLY A 168 30.13 16.63 -1.89
C GLY A 168 29.07 15.60 -1.51
N SER A 169 27.98 15.57 -2.30
CA SER A 169 26.86 14.61 -2.24
C SER A 169 25.74 14.94 -1.24
N THR A 170 24.51 14.59 -1.67
CA THR A 170 23.19 14.68 -1.01
C THR A 170 22.47 16.05 -0.99
N ILE A 171 22.18 16.58 -2.19
CA ILE A 171 20.91 17.31 -2.50
C ILE A 171 20.10 16.42 -3.47
N LEU A 172 20.23 15.09 -3.37
CA LEU A 172 19.87 14.16 -4.45
C LEU A 172 18.36 13.84 -4.53
N GLU A 173 17.53 14.52 -3.73
CA GLU A 173 16.13 14.14 -3.44
C GLU A 173 15.24 15.37 -3.24
N ALA A 174 15.49 16.46 -3.97
CA ALA A 174 14.60 17.62 -3.97
C ALA A 174 14.54 18.22 -5.37
N ASP A 175 13.37 18.72 -5.73
CA ASP A 175 13.16 19.42 -7.00
C ASP A 175 14.10 20.61 -7.15
N VAL A 176 14.56 20.82 -8.38
CA VAL A 176 15.46 21.91 -8.74
C VAL A 176 14.82 22.72 -9.87
N ILE A 177 14.56 24.00 -9.60
CA ILE A 177 14.12 24.96 -10.61
C ILE A 177 15.35 25.77 -11.05
N GLU A 178 15.74 25.68 -12.33
CA GLU A 178 17.05 26.23 -12.76
C GLU A 178 17.03 27.67 -13.30
N ASP A 179 15.91 28.14 -13.85
CA ASP A 179 15.85 29.40 -14.62
C ASP A 179 14.72 30.36 -14.21
N PHE A 180 14.27 30.26 -12.96
CA PHE A 180 13.18 31.06 -12.42
C PHE A 180 13.31 32.58 -12.70
N SER A 181 12.42 33.09 -13.54
CA SER A 181 12.41 34.45 -14.08
C SER A 181 11.50 35.39 -13.25
N GLN A 182 12.12 36.22 -12.41
CA GLN A 182 11.36 37.16 -11.55
C GLN A 182 10.80 38.37 -12.29
N PHE A 183 11.30 38.63 -13.50
CA PHE A 183 10.87 39.77 -14.32
C PHE A 183 9.90 39.33 -15.44
N GLY A 184 9.72 38.03 -15.63
CA GLY A 184 8.73 37.37 -16.51
C GLY A 184 7.59 36.67 -15.76
N GLN A 185 7.36 37.00 -14.48
CA GLN A 185 6.28 36.47 -13.63
C GLN A 185 6.12 34.94 -13.59
N ASP A 186 7.22 34.19 -13.57
CA ASP A 186 7.17 32.80 -13.16
C ASP A 186 6.52 32.68 -11.77
N GLN A 187 5.79 31.59 -11.57
CA GLN A 187 5.04 31.30 -10.36
C GLN A 187 5.43 29.93 -9.82
N ILE A 188 5.34 29.82 -8.49
CA ILE A 188 5.39 28.58 -7.75
C ILE A 188 3.98 28.28 -7.26
N ARG A 189 3.42 27.19 -7.77
CA ARG A 189 2.09 26.69 -7.40
C ARG A 189 2.25 25.62 -6.32
N LEU A 190 1.65 25.88 -5.15
CA LEU A 190 1.69 24.95 -4.02
C LEU A 190 0.52 23.95 -4.08
N ILE A 191 0.83 22.66 -3.99
CA ILE A 191 -0.16 21.57 -3.98
C ILE A 191 -0.11 20.73 -2.70
N GLY A 192 -1.02 19.77 -2.54
CA GLY A 192 -1.02 18.85 -1.39
C GLY A 192 -1.38 19.51 -0.05
N GLY A 193 -2.17 20.59 -0.10
CA GLY A 193 -2.57 21.35 1.10
C GLY A 193 -1.43 22.13 1.75
N VAL A 194 -0.29 22.29 1.07
CA VAL A 194 0.80 23.17 1.49
C VAL A 194 0.37 24.61 1.28
N THR A 195 0.51 25.42 2.32
CA THR A 195 0.27 26.86 2.27
C THR A 195 1.57 27.61 2.58
N MET A 196 1.61 28.91 2.24
CA MET A 196 2.74 29.77 2.61
C MET A 196 3.03 29.78 4.12
N SER A 197 2.02 29.52 4.96
CA SER A 197 2.23 29.45 6.41
C SER A 197 3.06 28.24 6.84
N ASP A 198 2.99 27.16 6.06
CA ASP A 198 3.73 25.91 6.27
C ASP A 198 5.19 26.02 5.81
N LEU A 199 5.56 27.05 5.05
CA LEU A 199 6.87 27.13 4.40
C LEU A 199 7.90 27.95 5.19
N GLU A 200 9.12 27.42 5.28
CA GLU A 200 10.34 28.14 5.63
C GLU A 200 11.17 28.32 4.34
N ILE A 201 11.47 29.57 3.98
CA ILE A 201 12.26 29.91 2.79
C ILE A 201 13.54 30.61 3.24
N PHE A 202 14.69 30.08 2.84
CA PHE A 202 16.00 30.58 3.26
C PHE A 202 17.06 30.45 2.16
N ASP A 203 18.11 31.26 2.24
CA ASP A 203 19.20 31.22 1.27
C ASP A 203 20.07 29.97 1.47
N GLY A 204 20.38 29.30 0.36
CA GLY A 204 21.30 28.18 0.32
C GLY A 204 22.75 28.57 0.62
N SER A 205 23.56 27.57 0.95
CA SER A 205 24.98 27.74 1.25
C SER A 205 25.82 26.69 0.50
N GLY A 206 27.12 26.96 0.34
CA GLY A 206 28.02 26.05 -0.40
C GLY A 206 27.58 25.85 -1.85
N GLN A 207 27.20 24.62 -2.22
CA GLN A 207 26.79 24.27 -3.59
C GLN A 207 25.46 24.90 -4.00
N THR A 208 24.62 25.33 -3.05
CA THR A 208 23.38 26.08 -3.30
C THR A 208 23.53 27.58 -3.00
N ALA A 209 24.76 28.08 -2.90
CA ALA A 209 24.98 29.50 -2.66
C ALA A 209 24.39 30.35 -3.80
N GLY A 210 23.52 31.30 -3.43
CA GLY A 210 22.80 32.13 -4.40
C GLY A 210 21.45 31.55 -4.86
N SER A 211 21.04 30.41 -4.30
CA SER A 211 19.72 29.79 -4.52
C SER A 211 18.82 29.93 -3.30
N ALA A 212 17.51 29.96 -3.51
CA ALA A 212 16.51 29.91 -2.46
C ALA A 212 16.12 28.45 -2.22
N ILE A 213 15.97 28.08 -0.96
CA ILE A 213 15.52 26.76 -0.56
C ILE A 213 14.14 26.90 0.06
N ILE A 214 13.17 26.15 -0.47
CA ILE A 214 11.80 26.08 0.05
C ILE A 214 11.68 24.80 0.86
N ARG A 215 11.31 24.95 2.13
CA ARG A 215 11.15 23.84 3.07
C ARG A 215 9.77 23.86 3.70
N ASP A 216 9.16 22.69 3.89
CA ASP A 216 7.99 22.54 4.75
C ASP A 216 8.41 22.45 6.23
N LYS A 217 7.89 23.36 7.07
CA LYS A 217 8.15 23.46 8.51
C LYS A 217 7.62 22.25 9.28
N GLY A 218 6.54 21.63 8.80
CA GLY A 218 5.86 20.56 9.51
C GLY A 218 6.68 19.27 9.57
N ASN A 219 7.43 18.98 8.51
CA ASN A 219 8.19 17.74 8.35
C ASN A 219 9.69 17.95 8.04
N ASN A 220 10.16 19.21 7.97
CA ASN A 220 11.52 19.61 7.59
C ASN A 220 11.96 19.17 6.19
N GLN A 221 11.01 18.86 5.30
CA GLN A 221 11.30 18.45 3.94
C GLN A 221 11.66 19.66 3.08
N ILE A 222 12.72 19.53 2.27
CA ILE A 222 13.01 20.50 1.22
C ILE A 222 12.11 20.15 0.04
N LEU A 223 11.24 21.08 -0.35
CA LEU A 223 10.31 20.90 -1.46
C LEU A 223 10.94 21.31 -2.79
N ALA A 224 11.77 22.36 -2.80
CA ALA A 224 12.44 22.81 -4.00
C ALA A 224 13.67 23.67 -3.71
N VAL A 225 14.61 23.66 -4.66
CA VAL A 225 15.75 24.58 -4.75
C VAL A 225 15.58 25.45 -5.99
N VAL A 226 15.41 26.75 -5.79
CA VAL A 226 15.27 27.75 -6.86
C VAL A 226 16.63 28.37 -7.13
N LYS A 227 17.29 27.99 -8.23
CA LYS A 227 18.64 28.45 -8.56
C LYS A 227 18.67 29.91 -8.98
N GLY A 228 19.73 30.62 -8.59
CA GLY A 228 19.99 32.01 -9.00
C GLY A 228 19.08 33.07 -8.37
N VAL A 229 18.18 32.66 -7.48
CA VAL A 229 17.22 33.51 -6.79
C VAL A 229 17.51 33.49 -5.29
N SER A 230 17.63 34.64 -4.63
CA SER A 230 17.67 34.67 -3.15
C SER A 230 16.27 34.50 -2.54
N ALA A 231 16.22 33.96 -1.33
CA ALA A 231 14.99 33.81 -0.54
C ALA A 231 14.26 35.15 -0.38
N ASN A 232 15.01 36.24 -0.16
CA ASN A 232 14.44 37.57 -0.05
C ASN A 232 13.82 38.05 -1.37
N GLN A 233 14.40 37.71 -2.52
CA GLN A 233 13.81 38.04 -3.81
C GLN A 233 12.56 37.20 -4.10
N LEU A 234 12.60 35.90 -3.78
CA LEU A 234 11.46 35.00 -3.97
C LEU A 234 10.25 35.40 -3.11
N MET A 235 10.46 35.83 -1.87
CA MET A 235 9.37 36.21 -0.95
C MET A 235 8.77 37.59 -1.20
N ASN A 236 9.53 38.53 -1.77
CA ASN A 236 9.08 39.93 -1.91
C ASN A 236 8.61 40.29 -3.33
N THR A 237 8.55 39.31 -4.23
CA THR A 237 8.00 39.51 -5.57
C THR A 237 6.51 39.16 -5.55
N PRO A 238 5.60 40.13 -5.79
CA PRO A 238 4.16 39.86 -5.76
C PRO A 238 3.77 38.85 -6.86
N GLY A 239 2.88 37.90 -6.52
CA GLY A 239 2.39 36.91 -7.49
C GLY A 239 3.28 35.67 -7.66
N THR A 240 4.47 35.65 -7.07
CA THR A 240 5.40 34.50 -7.13
C THR A 240 4.83 33.22 -6.55
N PHE A 241 3.97 33.31 -5.54
CA PHE A 241 3.27 32.15 -5.00
C PHE A 241 1.79 32.29 -5.29
N SER A 242 1.23 31.29 -5.96
CA SER A 242 -0.22 31.13 -6.09
C SER A 242 -0.68 30.02 -5.15
N SER A 243 -1.59 30.38 -4.24
CA SER A 243 -2.25 29.44 -3.32
C SER A 243 -3.77 29.58 -3.47
N ASP A 244 -4.26 29.53 -4.69
CA ASP A 244 -5.70 29.63 -4.95
C ASP A 244 -6.23 28.24 -5.29
N GLY A 245 -7.23 27.83 -4.50
CA GLY A 245 -8.03 26.61 -4.65
C GLY A 245 -8.89 26.60 -5.91
N VAL A 246 -8.26 26.81 -7.06
CA VAL A 246 -8.74 26.42 -8.38
C VAL A 246 -7.69 25.45 -8.90
N GLN A 247 -8.07 24.19 -9.06
CA GLN A 247 -7.36 23.29 -9.96
C GLN A 247 -7.73 23.72 -11.39
N PRO A 248 -6.81 24.24 -12.23
CA PRO A 248 -6.93 24.00 -13.66
C PRO A 248 -6.35 22.60 -13.89
N GLY A 249 -7.18 21.69 -14.40
CA GLY A 249 -6.72 20.36 -14.81
C GLY A 249 -6.52 19.35 -13.67
N SER A 250 -7.43 19.28 -12.69
CA SER A 250 -7.49 18.12 -11.80
C SER A 250 -7.93 16.90 -12.60
N VAL A 251 -6.97 16.25 -13.22
CA VAL A 251 -7.08 14.85 -13.56
C VAL A 251 -5.93 14.16 -12.83
N PRO A 252 -6.15 13.70 -11.58
CA PRO A 252 -5.35 12.58 -11.08
C PRO A 252 -5.40 11.48 -12.15
N PRO A 253 -4.39 10.64 -12.39
CA PRO A 253 -4.47 9.62 -13.43
C PRO A 253 -5.81 8.89 -13.28
N GLN A 254 -6.67 9.03 -14.29
CA GLN A 254 -8.10 8.81 -14.12
C GLN A 254 -8.50 7.39 -14.52
N GLY A 255 -7.55 6.46 -14.39
CA GLY A 255 -7.78 5.04 -14.52
C GLY A 255 -7.92 4.59 -15.97
N ALA A 256 -7.51 3.37 -16.23
CA ALA A 256 -7.57 2.78 -17.55
C ALA A 256 -9.02 2.37 -17.92
N LEU A 257 -9.51 2.82 -19.08
CA LEU A 257 -10.81 2.45 -19.65
C LEU A 257 -10.66 1.28 -20.62
N GLN A 258 -11.39 0.18 -20.40
CA GLN A 258 -11.24 -1.04 -21.18
C GLN A 258 -12.55 -1.84 -21.25
N PHE A 259 -12.75 -2.64 -22.30
CA PHE A 259 -13.83 -3.62 -22.35
C PHE A 259 -13.67 -4.65 -21.23
N SER A 260 -14.79 -5.07 -20.63
CA SER A 260 -14.76 -6.07 -19.56
C SER A 260 -14.38 -7.46 -20.04
N VAL A 261 -14.56 -7.73 -21.35
CA VAL A 261 -14.27 -9.03 -21.99
C VAL A 261 -13.75 -8.81 -23.41
N ALA A 262 -12.85 -9.67 -23.85
CA ALA A 262 -12.26 -9.64 -25.20
C ALA A 262 -13.20 -10.18 -26.28
N ASN A 263 -14.13 -11.08 -25.92
CA ASN A 263 -15.01 -11.76 -26.86
C ASN A 263 -16.43 -11.82 -26.33
N LEU A 264 -17.39 -11.48 -27.18
CA LEU A 264 -18.82 -11.58 -26.95
C LEU A 264 -19.45 -12.39 -28.07
N THR A 265 -20.62 -12.96 -27.81
CA THR A 265 -21.43 -13.62 -28.83
C THR A 265 -22.86 -13.09 -28.77
N GLY A 266 -23.47 -12.90 -29.92
CA GLY A 266 -24.86 -12.48 -30.05
C GLY A 266 -25.53 -13.23 -31.18
N THR A 267 -26.82 -13.49 -31.04
CA THR A 267 -27.61 -14.12 -32.09
C THR A 267 -28.31 -13.05 -32.92
N GLU A 268 -28.45 -13.26 -34.22
CA GLU A 268 -29.25 -12.37 -35.08
C GLU A 268 -30.63 -12.07 -34.50
N GLY A 269 -31.06 -10.82 -34.64
CA GLY A 269 -32.31 -10.30 -34.08
C GLY A 269 -32.32 -10.13 -32.55
N SER A 270 -31.16 -10.25 -31.88
CA SER A 270 -31.01 -9.98 -30.45
C SER A 270 -30.30 -8.65 -30.18
N GLN A 271 -30.26 -8.26 -28.90
CA GLN A 271 -29.52 -7.11 -28.42
C GLN A 271 -28.44 -7.59 -27.45
N VAL A 272 -27.18 -7.22 -27.70
CA VAL A 272 -26.03 -7.61 -26.89
C VAL A 272 -25.63 -6.45 -25.99
N GLU A 273 -25.50 -6.69 -24.69
CA GLU A 273 -24.94 -5.70 -23.75
C GLU A 273 -23.42 -5.81 -23.70
N VAL A 274 -22.74 -4.68 -23.91
CA VAL A 274 -21.29 -4.58 -23.91
C VAL A 274 -20.89 -3.63 -22.78
N THR A 275 -19.95 -4.08 -21.93
CA THR A 275 -19.51 -3.34 -20.75
C THR A 275 -18.10 -2.81 -20.92
N VAL A 276 -17.91 -1.54 -20.58
CA VAL A 276 -16.62 -0.88 -20.44
C VAL A 276 -16.40 -0.58 -18.96
N THR A 277 -15.23 -0.94 -18.46
CA THR A 277 -14.80 -0.75 -17.07
C THR A 277 -13.67 0.27 -16.97
N ARG A 278 -13.56 0.87 -15.80
CA ARG A 278 -12.53 1.83 -15.41
C ARG A 278 -11.79 1.30 -14.17
N ASP A 279 -10.50 1.57 -14.06
CA ASP A 279 -9.72 1.21 -12.86
C ASP A 279 -10.38 1.77 -11.58
N VAL A 280 -10.62 0.86 -10.62
CA VAL A 280 -11.32 1.12 -9.36
C VAL A 280 -10.53 2.05 -8.45
N ASN A 281 -9.20 2.03 -8.52
CA ASN A 281 -8.31 2.81 -7.65
C ASN A 281 -8.05 4.23 -8.16
N GLN A 282 -8.58 4.57 -9.34
CA GLN A 282 -8.25 5.78 -10.09
C GLN A 282 -9.51 6.42 -10.73
N SER A 283 -10.63 6.39 -10.01
CA SER A 283 -11.95 6.78 -10.55
C SER A 283 -12.42 8.20 -10.19
N ALA A 284 -11.57 9.03 -9.59
CA ALA A 284 -11.98 10.20 -8.81
C ALA A 284 -12.66 11.36 -9.59
N GLY A 285 -12.39 11.55 -10.88
CA GLY A 285 -13.02 12.60 -11.70
C GLY A 285 -13.97 12.08 -12.78
N ALA A 286 -14.47 12.98 -13.63
CA ALA A 286 -15.26 12.60 -14.79
C ALA A 286 -14.33 12.25 -15.97
N VAL A 287 -14.69 11.19 -16.70
CA VAL A 287 -14.00 10.78 -17.94
C VAL A 287 -15.00 10.36 -18.99
N SER A 288 -14.59 10.38 -20.25
CA SER A 288 -15.35 9.77 -21.33
C SER A 288 -14.48 8.91 -22.21
N VAL A 289 -15.08 8.00 -22.96
CA VAL A 289 -14.42 7.24 -24.03
C VAL A 289 -15.40 6.98 -25.16
N ASP A 290 -14.95 7.13 -26.39
CA ASP A 290 -15.74 6.84 -27.58
C ASP A 290 -15.67 5.35 -27.91
N VAL A 291 -16.83 4.74 -28.17
CA VAL A 291 -16.94 3.37 -28.67
C VAL A 291 -17.30 3.41 -30.15
N GLY A 292 -16.49 2.71 -30.95
CA GLY A 292 -16.72 2.56 -32.39
C GLY A 292 -16.45 1.14 -32.88
N VAL A 293 -16.72 0.93 -34.17
CA VAL A 293 -16.43 -0.32 -34.88
C VAL A 293 -15.10 -0.18 -35.63
N LEU A 294 -14.15 -1.04 -35.29
CA LEU A 294 -12.82 -1.15 -35.90
C LEU A 294 -12.84 -1.96 -37.20
N GLY A 295 -13.77 -2.91 -37.32
CA GLY A 295 -13.90 -3.80 -38.48
C GLY A 295 -14.64 -5.08 -38.14
N GLY A 296 -14.35 -6.17 -38.84
CA GLY A 296 -15.04 -7.45 -38.70
C GLY A 296 -15.59 -7.94 -40.04
N THR A 297 -16.22 -9.11 -40.05
CA THR A 297 -16.86 -9.65 -41.26
C THR A 297 -18.31 -9.17 -41.41
N ALA A 298 -18.94 -8.69 -40.33
CA ALA A 298 -20.29 -8.16 -40.32
C ALA A 298 -20.36 -6.74 -40.89
N THR A 299 -21.40 -6.47 -41.67
CA THR A 299 -21.68 -5.20 -42.35
C THR A 299 -22.71 -4.36 -41.58
N ALA A 300 -22.39 -3.08 -41.39
CA ALA A 300 -23.27 -2.14 -40.73
C ALA A 300 -24.59 -1.95 -41.50
N ASN A 301 -25.71 -1.95 -40.77
CA ASN A 301 -27.10 -1.90 -41.24
C ASN A 301 -27.57 -3.09 -42.08
N ALA A 302 -26.73 -4.11 -42.29
CA ALA A 302 -27.15 -5.43 -42.75
C ALA A 302 -27.26 -6.39 -41.56
N ASP A 303 -26.22 -6.45 -40.73
CA ASP A 303 -26.07 -7.48 -39.70
C ASP A 303 -26.17 -6.90 -38.27
N TYR A 304 -25.90 -5.60 -38.14
CA TYR A 304 -26.09 -4.84 -36.90
C TYR A 304 -26.46 -3.39 -37.20
N LYS A 305 -27.19 -2.72 -36.30
CA LYS A 305 -27.42 -1.28 -36.43
C LYS A 305 -26.14 -0.52 -36.12
N THR A 306 -25.80 0.48 -36.93
CA THR A 306 -24.66 1.36 -36.65
C THR A 306 -24.73 1.93 -35.25
N PHE A 307 -23.66 1.77 -34.48
CA PHE A 307 -23.46 2.39 -33.18
C PHE A 307 -22.10 3.10 -33.18
N ASN A 308 -22.12 4.38 -32.81
CA ASN A 308 -20.97 5.16 -32.41
C ASN A 308 -21.47 6.02 -31.25
N GLN A 309 -20.89 5.86 -30.06
CA GLN A 309 -21.34 6.61 -28.89
C GLN A 309 -20.20 6.90 -27.93
N THR A 310 -20.23 8.09 -27.35
CA THR A 310 -19.39 8.47 -26.22
C THR A 310 -19.99 7.91 -24.94
N LEU A 311 -19.22 7.12 -24.20
CA LEU A 311 -19.57 6.67 -22.86
C LEU A 311 -19.02 7.67 -21.86
N ASN A 312 -19.92 8.27 -21.07
CA ASN A 312 -19.55 9.19 -20.00
C ASN A 312 -19.55 8.47 -18.65
N PHE A 313 -18.46 8.61 -17.92
CA PHE A 313 -18.29 8.10 -16.56
C PHE A 313 -18.29 9.29 -15.60
N ALA A 314 -19.24 9.31 -14.68
CA ALA A 314 -19.23 10.27 -13.58
C ALA A 314 -18.05 10.00 -12.62
N PRO A 315 -17.67 10.98 -11.78
CA PRO A 315 -16.74 10.75 -10.66
C PRO A 315 -17.13 9.53 -9.82
N GLY A 316 -16.18 8.61 -9.62
CA GLY A 316 -16.34 7.34 -8.90
C GLY A 316 -17.06 6.24 -9.69
N GLN A 317 -17.52 6.51 -10.92
CA GLN A 317 -18.17 5.50 -11.75
C GLN A 317 -17.13 4.61 -12.41
N ILE A 318 -17.22 3.31 -12.13
CA ILE A 318 -16.22 2.31 -12.56
C ILE A 318 -16.67 1.45 -13.76
N SER A 319 -17.92 1.58 -14.22
CA SER A 319 -18.42 0.85 -15.39
C SER A 319 -19.54 1.59 -16.12
N GLN A 320 -19.67 1.31 -17.42
CA GLN A 320 -20.78 1.73 -18.26
C GLN A 320 -21.09 0.60 -19.26
N THR A 321 -22.38 0.35 -19.49
CA THR A 321 -22.90 -0.59 -20.49
C THR A 321 -23.63 0.11 -21.63
N PHE A 322 -23.33 -0.30 -22.86
CA PHE A 322 -24.12 0.07 -24.04
C PHE A 322 -24.65 -1.18 -24.74
N LYS A 323 -25.53 -0.98 -25.71
CA LYS A 323 -26.25 -2.08 -26.36
C LYS A 323 -26.01 -2.07 -27.86
N VAL A 324 -25.73 -3.25 -28.41
CA VAL A 324 -25.59 -3.48 -29.85
C VAL A 324 -26.80 -4.26 -30.34
N ASP A 325 -27.57 -3.65 -31.25
CA ASP A 325 -28.71 -4.30 -31.90
C ASP A 325 -28.23 -5.12 -33.10
N LEU A 326 -28.42 -6.44 -33.06
CA LEU A 326 -28.14 -7.35 -34.18
C LEU A 326 -29.39 -7.49 -35.04
N ILE A 327 -29.21 -7.41 -36.36
CA ILE A 327 -30.28 -7.52 -37.35
C ILE A 327 -30.49 -9.01 -37.67
N ASP A 328 -31.70 -9.38 -38.08
CA ASP A 328 -32.07 -10.74 -38.52
C ASP A 328 -32.37 -10.66 -40.02
N ASP A 329 -31.53 -11.30 -40.85
CA ASP A 329 -31.53 -11.19 -42.30
C ASP A 329 -31.82 -12.56 -42.98
N ALA A 330 -32.91 -13.23 -42.58
CA ALA A 330 -33.36 -14.48 -43.19
C ALA A 330 -33.30 -14.53 -44.76
N PRO A 331 -32.95 -15.68 -45.42
CA PRO A 331 -32.83 -17.04 -44.88
C PRO A 331 -31.55 -17.81 -45.34
N LEU A 332 -30.42 -17.16 -45.56
CA LEU A 332 -29.18 -17.87 -45.88
C LEU A 332 -28.43 -18.14 -44.59
N ALA A 333 -28.16 -19.42 -44.29
CA ALA A 333 -27.27 -19.74 -43.20
C ALA A 333 -25.88 -19.17 -43.52
N ASP A 334 -25.48 -18.11 -42.83
CA ASP A 334 -24.14 -17.56 -42.97
C ASP A 334 -23.16 -18.29 -42.02
N SER A 335 -21.92 -18.36 -42.45
CA SER A 335 -20.78 -18.56 -41.56
C SER A 335 -20.70 -17.38 -40.60
N GLY A 336 -20.92 -17.65 -39.29
CA GLY A 336 -21.00 -16.61 -38.26
C GLY A 336 -20.02 -15.45 -38.43
N GLU A 337 -20.57 -14.24 -38.36
CA GLU A 337 -19.86 -13.01 -38.66
C GLU A 337 -19.28 -12.36 -37.40
N THR A 338 -18.47 -11.31 -37.54
CA THR A 338 -17.82 -10.64 -36.41
C THR A 338 -17.91 -9.13 -36.52
N ILE A 339 -18.04 -8.46 -35.38
CA ILE A 339 -17.87 -7.03 -35.19
C ILE A 339 -16.66 -6.84 -34.26
N ARG A 340 -15.60 -6.20 -34.71
CA ARG A 340 -14.48 -5.77 -33.88
C ARG A 340 -14.78 -4.35 -33.38
N MET A 341 -14.90 -4.18 -32.08
CA MET A 341 -15.16 -2.92 -31.40
C MET A 341 -13.87 -2.37 -30.80
N LEU A 342 -13.76 -1.04 -30.74
CA LEU A 342 -12.60 -0.33 -30.19
C LEU A 342 -13.06 0.83 -29.30
N LEU A 343 -12.31 1.07 -28.22
CA LEU A 343 -12.35 2.26 -27.40
C LEU A 343 -11.35 3.30 -27.93
N SER A 344 -11.76 4.56 -27.99
CA SER A 344 -10.92 5.64 -28.52
C SER A 344 -11.20 6.97 -27.82
N ARG A 345 -10.30 7.93 -28.00
CA ARG A 345 -10.44 9.31 -27.50
C ARG A 345 -10.83 9.39 -26.02
N PRO A 346 -10.14 8.71 -25.08
CA PRO A 346 -10.44 8.92 -23.68
C PRO A 346 -10.17 10.38 -23.32
N THR A 347 -11.06 10.97 -22.52
CA THR A 347 -10.97 12.38 -22.08
C THR A 347 -10.86 12.47 -20.56
N GLY A 348 -10.47 13.65 -20.07
CA GLY A 348 -10.26 13.87 -18.64
C GLY A 348 -9.16 12.96 -18.11
N GLY A 349 -8.07 12.79 -18.87
CA GLY A 349 -6.88 11.95 -18.62
C GLY A 349 -7.12 10.58 -17.97
N ALA A 350 -8.21 9.92 -18.36
CA ALA A 350 -8.19 8.47 -18.44
C ALA A 350 -7.30 8.03 -19.60
N ILE A 351 -6.62 6.91 -19.42
CA ILE A 351 -5.92 6.19 -20.48
C ILE A 351 -6.78 5.02 -20.95
N LEU A 352 -6.44 4.43 -22.10
CA LEU A 352 -7.04 3.15 -22.49
C LEU A 352 -6.32 2.01 -21.75
N GLY A 353 -7.08 1.03 -21.28
CA GLY A 353 -6.53 -0.18 -20.66
C GLY A 353 -6.15 -1.24 -21.68
N LYS A 354 -5.52 -2.31 -21.19
CA LYS A 354 -5.01 -3.41 -22.04
C LYS A 354 -6.07 -4.06 -22.92
N GLN A 355 -7.34 -3.97 -22.54
CA GLN A 355 -8.48 -4.53 -23.27
C GLN A 355 -9.30 -3.42 -23.95
N ASP A 356 -8.67 -2.55 -24.72
CA ASP A 356 -9.33 -1.45 -25.45
C ASP A 356 -10.09 -1.89 -26.70
N SER A 357 -9.96 -3.17 -27.11
CA SER A 357 -10.73 -3.78 -28.20
C SER A 357 -11.48 -5.04 -27.76
N ALA A 358 -12.58 -5.36 -28.45
CA ALA A 358 -13.38 -6.55 -28.21
C ALA A 358 -14.00 -7.08 -29.52
N ILE A 359 -14.19 -8.39 -29.63
CA ILE A 359 -14.83 -9.03 -30.79
C ILE A 359 -16.21 -9.53 -30.39
N LEU A 360 -17.25 -9.10 -31.09
CA LEU A 360 -18.60 -9.65 -30.99
C LEU A 360 -18.87 -10.57 -32.18
N THR A 361 -18.98 -11.87 -31.95
CA THR A 361 -19.39 -12.84 -32.98
C THR A 361 -20.91 -12.90 -33.10
N ILE A 362 -21.43 -12.68 -34.31
CA ILE A 362 -22.83 -12.84 -34.68
C ILE A 362 -23.05 -14.31 -35.06
N VAL A 363 -24.05 -14.92 -34.44
CA VAL A 363 -24.47 -16.29 -34.72
C VAL A 363 -25.80 -16.27 -35.46
N ASP A 364 -25.82 -16.89 -36.64
CA ASP A 364 -27.01 -17.02 -37.49
C ASP A 364 -28.18 -17.65 -36.74
N LYS A 365 -29.36 -17.06 -36.94
CA LYS A 365 -30.63 -17.57 -36.46
C LYS A 365 -31.27 -18.43 -37.55
N GLY A 366 -30.74 -19.64 -37.72
CA GLY A 366 -31.13 -20.56 -38.78
C GLY A 366 -32.65 -20.71 -39.02
N ALA A 367 -33.01 -20.88 -40.29
CA ALA A 367 -34.40 -20.94 -40.77
C ALA A 367 -35.27 -21.99 -40.02
N THR A 368 -36.37 -21.52 -39.45
CA THR A 368 -37.37 -22.38 -38.79
C THR A 368 -38.11 -23.25 -39.80
N GLY A 369 -37.80 -24.55 -39.86
CA GLY A 369 -38.53 -25.49 -40.73
C GLY A 369 -38.22 -26.97 -40.53
N GLY A 370 -38.85 -27.58 -39.52
CA GLY A 370 -39.36 -28.97 -39.56
C GLY A 370 -38.39 -30.16 -39.54
N GLY A 371 -38.29 -30.81 -38.38
CA GLY A 371 -38.32 -32.28 -38.28
C GLY A 371 -37.01 -33.07 -38.44
N GLY A 372 -36.18 -33.09 -37.37
CA GLY A 372 -35.44 -34.28 -36.95
C GLY A 372 -34.06 -34.55 -37.57
N THR A 373 -33.01 -33.88 -37.07
CA THR A 373 -31.86 -34.47 -36.35
C THR A 373 -30.82 -33.37 -36.03
N THR A 374 -30.72 -33.05 -34.74
CA THR A 374 -29.58 -32.42 -34.03
C THR A 374 -28.91 -31.19 -34.66
N GLY A 375 -29.52 -30.01 -34.47
CA GLY A 375 -28.71 -28.88 -34.01
C GLY A 375 -28.30 -29.19 -32.57
N SER A 376 -27.08 -29.67 -32.36
CA SER A 376 -26.62 -30.07 -31.03
C SER A 376 -26.21 -28.82 -30.28
N SER A 377 -26.99 -28.42 -29.27
CA SER A 377 -26.50 -27.42 -28.31
C SER A 377 -25.17 -27.90 -27.73
N THR A 378 -24.25 -27.00 -27.45
CA THR A 378 -23.00 -27.34 -26.76
C THR A 378 -22.99 -26.64 -25.41
N PHE A 379 -22.81 -27.40 -24.33
CA PHE A 379 -22.77 -26.89 -22.97
C PHE A 379 -21.34 -26.90 -22.46
N GLN A 380 -20.87 -25.77 -21.94
CA GLN A 380 -19.53 -25.63 -21.38
C GLN A 380 -19.49 -24.52 -20.31
N PHE A 381 -18.44 -24.51 -19.50
CA PHE A 381 -18.17 -23.37 -18.64
C PHE A 381 -17.81 -22.14 -19.50
N SER A 382 -18.24 -20.96 -19.04
CA SER A 382 -17.98 -19.69 -19.73
C SER A 382 -16.53 -19.22 -19.55
N GLY A 383 -15.88 -19.62 -18.46
CA GLY A 383 -14.46 -19.43 -18.21
C GLY A 383 -13.77 -20.73 -17.80
N ALA A 384 -12.44 -20.79 -17.98
CA ALA A 384 -11.60 -21.87 -17.47
C ALA A 384 -11.31 -21.73 -15.96
N THR A 385 -11.44 -20.50 -15.45
CA THR A 385 -11.28 -20.14 -14.06
C THR A 385 -12.41 -19.21 -13.60
N TYR A 386 -12.86 -19.39 -12.37
CA TYR A 386 -13.72 -18.46 -11.66
C TYR A 386 -13.00 -18.02 -10.40
N THR A 387 -13.35 -16.87 -9.88
CA THR A 387 -12.80 -16.39 -8.62
C THR A 387 -13.93 -15.91 -7.75
N ALA A 388 -13.90 -16.31 -6.49
CA ALA A 388 -14.74 -15.74 -5.45
C ALA A 388 -13.83 -15.37 -4.30
N THR A 389 -14.01 -14.17 -3.77
CA THR A 389 -13.36 -13.78 -2.52
C THR A 389 -14.28 -14.17 -1.39
N GLU A 390 -13.72 -14.66 -0.29
CA GLU A 390 -14.47 -14.83 0.94
C GLU A 390 -15.08 -13.49 1.40
N GLY A 391 -15.92 -13.53 2.41
CA GLY A 391 -16.51 -12.32 2.98
C GLY A 391 -16.92 -12.59 4.41
N THR A 392 -17.40 -11.57 5.13
CA THR A 392 -17.87 -11.73 6.51
C THR A 392 -19.17 -12.56 6.63
N ALA A 393 -19.68 -13.05 5.50
CA ALA A 393 -20.84 -13.92 5.36
C ALA A 393 -20.63 -14.81 4.13
N THR A 394 -21.40 -15.90 4.02
CA THR A 394 -21.35 -16.81 2.86
C THR A 394 -21.50 -16.06 1.54
N VAL A 395 -20.48 -16.14 0.69
CA VAL A 395 -20.44 -15.51 -0.65
C VAL A 395 -20.93 -16.53 -1.67
N GLN A 396 -21.75 -16.09 -2.64
CA GLN A 396 -22.23 -16.96 -3.70
C GLN A 396 -21.34 -16.82 -4.94
N ALA A 397 -20.43 -17.77 -5.16
CA ALA A 397 -19.60 -17.80 -6.35
C ALA A 397 -20.46 -18.11 -7.58
N ALA A 398 -20.62 -17.14 -8.48
CA ALA A 398 -21.42 -17.25 -9.68
C ALA A 398 -20.65 -17.98 -10.80
N ILE A 399 -21.05 -19.22 -11.07
CA ILE A 399 -20.46 -20.06 -12.12
C ILE A 399 -21.37 -20.05 -13.35
N ASN A 400 -20.92 -19.40 -14.41
CA ASN A 400 -21.70 -19.27 -15.63
C ASN A 400 -21.45 -20.46 -16.57
N ILE A 401 -22.52 -21.14 -16.96
CA ILE A 401 -22.52 -22.19 -17.96
C ILE A 401 -23.14 -21.61 -19.23
N THR A 402 -22.38 -21.68 -20.33
CA THR A 402 -22.83 -21.22 -21.63
C THR A 402 -23.35 -22.39 -22.44
N ARG A 403 -24.46 -22.16 -23.13
CA ARG A 403 -25.07 -23.00 -24.14
C ARG A 403 -24.93 -22.32 -25.50
N THR A 404 -24.16 -22.94 -26.40
CA THR A 404 -23.95 -22.47 -27.78
C THR A 404 -24.56 -23.44 -28.80
N GLY A 405 -24.55 -23.08 -30.08
CA GLY A 405 -25.17 -23.87 -31.15
C GLY A 405 -26.69 -23.67 -31.20
N ASP A 406 -27.45 -24.69 -31.59
CA ASP A 406 -28.92 -24.61 -31.68
C ASP A 406 -29.54 -24.58 -30.28
N THR A 407 -30.08 -23.43 -29.88
CA THR A 407 -30.78 -23.24 -28.61
C THR A 407 -32.31 -23.27 -28.75
N SER A 408 -32.84 -23.58 -29.95
CA SER A 408 -34.28 -23.49 -30.25
C SER A 408 -35.16 -24.44 -29.42
N GLN A 409 -34.56 -25.48 -28.83
CA GLN A 409 -35.23 -26.42 -27.94
C GLN A 409 -34.70 -26.29 -26.52
N ALA A 410 -35.39 -26.82 -25.52
CA ALA A 410 -34.84 -26.91 -24.17
C ALA A 410 -33.67 -27.92 -24.13
N GLY A 411 -32.72 -27.71 -23.22
CA GLY A 411 -31.61 -28.62 -22.99
C GLY A 411 -31.07 -28.52 -21.57
N SER A 412 -30.21 -29.43 -21.15
CA SER A 412 -29.65 -29.39 -19.80
C SER A 412 -28.25 -29.94 -19.72
N VAL A 413 -27.53 -29.59 -18.67
CA VAL A 413 -26.25 -30.21 -18.30
C VAL A 413 -26.21 -30.38 -16.78
N THR A 414 -25.44 -31.36 -16.31
CA THR A 414 -25.26 -31.60 -14.87
C THR A 414 -23.99 -30.93 -14.38
N PHE A 415 -24.10 -30.06 -13.37
CA PHE A 415 -22.99 -29.40 -12.69
C PHE A 415 -22.65 -30.07 -11.36
N SER A 416 -21.35 -30.25 -11.10
CA SER A 416 -20.86 -30.75 -9.81
C SER A 416 -19.53 -30.07 -9.41
N THR A 417 -19.37 -29.76 -8.14
CA THR A 417 -18.05 -29.52 -7.51
C THR A 417 -17.34 -30.86 -7.32
N GLY A 418 -16.14 -31.01 -7.88
CA GLY A 418 -15.35 -32.23 -7.92
C GLY A 418 -14.34 -32.35 -6.78
N THR A 419 -13.72 -33.52 -6.67
CA THR A 419 -12.62 -33.79 -5.72
C THR A 419 -11.26 -33.47 -6.36
N GLY A 420 -10.30 -33.00 -5.55
CA GLY A 420 -8.90 -32.78 -5.98
C GLY A 420 -8.46 -31.33 -6.17
N GLY A 421 -9.23 -30.35 -5.69
CA GLY A 421 -8.72 -28.99 -5.43
C GLY A 421 -8.08 -28.89 -4.04
N THR A 422 -7.50 -27.73 -3.69
CA THR A 422 -6.94 -27.48 -2.35
C THR A 422 -7.99 -27.16 -1.29
N ALA A 423 -9.16 -26.64 -1.69
CA ALA A 423 -10.26 -26.34 -0.78
C ALA A 423 -11.05 -27.59 -0.35
N THR A 424 -11.47 -27.59 0.91
CA THR A 424 -12.23 -28.62 1.62
C THR A 424 -13.73 -28.32 1.68
N ALA A 425 -14.54 -29.21 1.12
CA ALA A 425 -16.01 -29.11 1.20
C ALA A 425 -16.51 -29.15 2.65
N GLY A 426 -17.34 -28.18 3.02
CA GLY A 426 -17.91 -28.00 4.36
C GLY A 426 -17.09 -27.07 5.26
N SER A 427 -15.83 -26.79 4.91
CA SER A 427 -15.00 -25.75 5.53
C SER A 427 -15.07 -24.48 4.69
N ASP A 428 -14.66 -24.56 3.42
CA ASP A 428 -14.36 -23.37 2.60
C ASP A 428 -15.47 -23.14 1.56
N TYR A 429 -16.22 -24.19 1.23
CA TYR A 429 -17.41 -24.10 0.38
C TYR A 429 -18.43 -25.19 0.68
N THR A 430 -19.68 -24.95 0.32
CA THR A 430 -20.72 -25.98 0.33
C THR A 430 -20.70 -26.75 -0.99
N ALA A 431 -20.43 -28.06 -0.95
CA ALA A 431 -20.40 -28.89 -2.15
C ALA A 431 -21.75 -28.91 -2.88
N VAL A 432 -21.70 -28.74 -4.21
CA VAL A 432 -22.85 -28.87 -5.11
C VAL A 432 -22.69 -30.16 -5.89
N ALA A 433 -23.57 -31.13 -5.66
CA ALA A 433 -23.50 -32.44 -6.28
C ALA A 433 -24.66 -32.68 -7.26
N ASN A 434 -24.34 -33.00 -8.51
CA ASN A 434 -25.27 -33.42 -9.55
C ASN A 434 -26.44 -32.46 -9.78
N GLN A 435 -26.18 -31.15 -9.74
CA GLN A 435 -27.20 -30.16 -9.99
C GLN A 435 -27.54 -30.13 -11.49
N VAL A 436 -28.80 -30.40 -11.82
CA VAL A 436 -29.28 -30.28 -13.21
C VAL A 436 -29.53 -28.81 -13.54
N VAL A 437 -28.79 -28.31 -14.51
CA VAL A 437 -28.90 -26.94 -15.04
C VAL A 437 -29.71 -26.99 -16.33
N SER A 438 -30.99 -26.62 -16.24
CA SER A 438 -31.92 -26.64 -17.37
C SER A 438 -31.98 -25.29 -18.06
N PHE A 439 -31.77 -25.28 -19.37
CA PHE A 439 -31.93 -24.15 -20.26
C PHE A 439 -33.27 -24.26 -21.00
N ALA A 440 -34.08 -23.21 -20.92
CA ALA A 440 -35.25 -23.09 -21.77
C ALA A 440 -34.84 -22.91 -23.25
N ALA A 441 -35.81 -23.06 -24.17
CA ALA A 441 -35.59 -22.70 -25.57
C ALA A 441 -35.16 -21.21 -25.66
N GLY A 442 -34.08 -20.94 -26.38
CA GLY A 442 -33.46 -19.62 -26.54
C GLY A 442 -32.54 -19.18 -25.39
N GLU A 443 -32.47 -19.92 -24.29
CA GLU A 443 -31.61 -19.56 -23.15
C GLU A 443 -30.16 -20.00 -23.42
N THR A 444 -29.22 -19.04 -23.37
CA THR A 444 -27.81 -19.24 -23.74
C THR A 444 -26.86 -19.25 -22.55
N VAL A 445 -27.24 -18.71 -21.38
CA VAL A 445 -26.40 -18.70 -20.17
C VAL A 445 -27.24 -19.03 -18.95
N LYS A 446 -26.69 -19.89 -18.07
CA LYS A 446 -27.21 -20.13 -16.72
C LYS A 446 -26.11 -19.96 -15.70
N THR A 447 -26.45 -19.31 -14.60
CA THR A 447 -25.57 -19.19 -13.44
C THR A 447 -25.92 -20.24 -12.40
N VAL A 448 -24.91 -20.99 -11.98
CA VAL A 448 -24.95 -21.85 -10.79
C VAL A 448 -24.19 -21.14 -9.68
N ASN A 449 -24.78 -21.05 -8.49
CA ASN A 449 -24.12 -20.48 -7.33
C ASN A 449 -23.48 -21.58 -6.49
N VAL A 450 -22.17 -21.48 -6.27
CA VAL A 450 -21.45 -22.29 -5.27
C VAL A 450 -21.28 -21.45 -4.01
N PRO A 451 -21.88 -21.85 -2.86
CA PRO A 451 -21.70 -21.10 -1.62
C PRO A 451 -20.27 -21.27 -1.09
N VAL A 452 -19.53 -20.18 -1.05
CA VAL A 452 -18.23 -20.05 -0.39
C VAL A 452 -18.49 -19.69 1.06
N LEU A 453 -17.99 -20.52 1.96
CA LEU A 453 -18.16 -20.35 3.39
C LEU A 453 -17.10 -19.36 3.88
N SER A 454 -17.42 -18.61 4.93
CA SER A 454 -16.42 -17.81 5.63
C SER A 454 -15.90 -18.65 6.77
N ASP A 455 -14.59 -18.85 6.81
CA ASP A 455 -13.92 -19.24 8.04
C ASP A 455 -13.24 -18.01 8.67
N ALA A 456 -12.59 -18.21 9.82
CA ALA A 456 -12.25 -17.15 10.74
C ALA A 456 -10.73 -16.89 10.82
N ILE A 457 -10.32 -15.76 10.27
CA ILE A 457 -9.26 -14.84 10.75
C ILE A 457 -7.81 -15.39 10.78
N THR A 458 -7.37 -16.12 9.75
CA THR A 458 -5.94 -16.19 9.42
C THR A 458 -5.77 -16.04 7.92
N PRO A 459 -4.79 -15.25 7.42
CA PRO A 459 -4.50 -15.21 5.99
C PRO A 459 -4.21 -16.61 5.48
N GLU A 460 -5.12 -17.14 4.69
CA GLU A 460 -4.98 -18.44 4.05
C GLU A 460 -4.46 -18.25 2.62
N ALA A 461 -3.80 -19.27 2.09
CA ALA A 461 -3.38 -19.23 0.69
C ALA A 461 -4.61 -19.40 -0.21
N ASP A 462 -4.62 -18.75 -1.38
CA ASP A 462 -5.67 -18.96 -2.39
C ASP A 462 -5.94 -20.45 -2.60
N GLU A 463 -7.18 -20.86 -2.37
CA GLU A 463 -7.60 -22.24 -2.47
C GLU A 463 -8.36 -22.51 -3.78
N THR A 464 -8.46 -23.77 -4.16
CA THR A 464 -9.05 -24.16 -5.44
C THR A 464 -10.12 -25.22 -5.28
N VAL A 465 -11.22 -25.08 -6.02
CA VAL A 465 -12.30 -26.05 -6.16
C VAL A 465 -12.42 -26.45 -7.63
N ASN A 466 -12.30 -27.74 -7.93
CA ASN A 466 -12.52 -28.24 -9.29
C ASN A 466 -14.02 -28.31 -9.59
N LEU A 467 -14.42 -27.87 -10.78
CA LEU A 467 -15.81 -27.86 -11.25
C LEU A 467 -15.93 -28.76 -12.49
N THR A 468 -17.06 -29.47 -12.62
CA THR A 468 -17.28 -30.41 -13.72
C THR A 468 -18.69 -30.31 -14.30
N LEU A 469 -18.77 -30.46 -15.63
CA LEU A 469 -20.02 -30.63 -16.37
C LEU A 469 -20.12 -32.04 -16.92
N THR A 470 -21.28 -32.68 -16.72
CA THR A 470 -21.55 -34.05 -17.16
C THR A 470 -22.98 -34.20 -17.68
N ALA A 471 -23.26 -35.33 -18.32
CA ALA A 471 -24.61 -35.77 -18.70
C ALA A 471 -25.48 -34.68 -19.38
N PRO A 472 -25.05 -34.14 -20.54
CA PRO A 472 -25.87 -33.20 -21.29
C PRO A 472 -27.12 -33.88 -21.87
N THR A 473 -28.22 -33.14 -21.97
CA THR A 473 -29.43 -33.53 -22.70
C THR A 473 -29.83 -32.43 -23.68
N GLY A 474 -30.32 -32.79 -24.87
CA GLY A 474 -30.62 -31.82 -25.93
C GLY A 474 -29.36 -31.20 -26.57
N GLY A 475 -28.19 -31.82 -26.38
CA GLY A 475 -26.90 -31.32 -26.87
C GLY A 475 -25.71 -32.19 -26.46
N THR A 476 -24.50 -31.66 -26.64
CA THR A 476 -23.19 -32.25 -26.31
C THR A 476 -22.43 -31.37 -25.31
N LEU A 477 -21.39 -31.92 -24.68
CA LEU A 477 -20.45 -31.11 -23.91
C LEU A 477 -19.43 -30.42 -24.84
N GLY A 478 -19.05 -29.19 -24.51
CA GLY A 478 -18.03 -28.44 -25.25
C GLY A 478 -16.60 -28.85 -24.88
N THR A 479 -15.64 -27.96 -25.17
CA THR A 479 -14.22 -28.20 -24.82
C THR A 479 -13.93 -27.89 -23.36
N GLN A 480 -14.61 -26.88 -22.78
CA GLN A 480 -14.45 -26.46 -21.38
C GLN A 480 -15.44 -27.16 -20.45
N VAL A 481 -15.22 -28.46 -20.21
CA VAL A 481 -16.10 -29.29 -19.35
C VAL A 481 -15.64 -29.37 -17.90
N THR A 482 -14.42 -28.91 -17.64
CA THR A 482 -13.87 -28.69 -16.30
C THR A 482 -13.55 -27.21 -16.13
N SER A 483 -13.55 -26.71 -14.90
CA SER A 483 -13.11 -25.36 -14.57
C SER A 483 -12.55 -25.35 -13.16
N VAL A 484 -11.76 -24.35 -12.80
CA VAL A 484 -11.30 -24.15 -11.43
C VAL A 484 -11.97 -22.91 -10.84
N LEU A 485 -12.59 -23.03 -9.67
CA LEU A 485 -12.95 -21.89 -8.84
C LEU A 485 -11.81 -21.65 -7.86
N THR A 486 -11.15 -20.50 -7.96
CA THR A 486 -10.22 -20.04 -6.94
C THR A 486 -11.01 -19.30 -5.87
N ILE A 487 -10.99 -19.83 -4.65
CA ILE A 487 -11.45 -19.12 -3.47
C ILE A 487 -10.25 -18.29 -3.03
N LYS A 488 -10.36 -16.99 -3.25
CA LYS A 488 -9.41 -16.06 -2.66
C LYS A 488 -9.85 -15.85 -1.24
N ASP A 489 -8.92 -15.95 -0.32
CA ASP A 489 -9.13 -15.35 0.98
C ASP A 489 -9.51 -13.88 0.74
N VAL A 490 -10.31 -13.31 1.64
CA VAL A 490 -10.20 -11.88 1.82
C VAL A 490 -8.74 -11.64 2.18
N ALA A 491 -7.96 -11.22 1.19
CA ALA A 491 -6.79 -10.43 1.50
C ALA A 491 -7.34 -9.40 2.49
N SER A 492 -6.98 -9.53 3.77
CA SER A 492 -7.10 -8.42 4.69
C SER A 492 -6.51 -7.31 3.87
N GLY A 493 -7.34 -6.34 3.47
CA GLY A 493 -6.91 -5.38 2.48
C GLY A 493 -5.53 -4.93 2.91
N THR A 494 -4.66 -4.60 1.97
CA THR A 494 -3.64 -3.63 2.33
C THR A 494 -4.34 -2.29 2.65
N VAL A 495 -5.25 -2.25 3.64
CA VAL A 495 -4.88 -1.53 4.84
C VAL A 495 -3.52 -2.10 5.27
N THR A 496 -2.44 -1.47 4.76
CA THR A 496 -1.55 -0.85 5.75
C THR A 496 -2.50 -0.27 6.78
N PRO A 497 -2.54 -0.74 8.04
CA PRO A 497 -3.35 -0.06 9.02
C PRO A 497 -2.94 1.39 8.86
N GLY A 498 -3.84 2.21 8.30
CA GLY A 498 -3.86 3.61 8.67
C GLY A 498 -3.78 3.51 10.18
N PRO A 499 -2.75 4.11 10.79
CA PRO A 499 -2.40 3.81 12.16
C PRO A 499 -3.69 3.71 12.98
N LEU A 500 -3.86 2.62 13.76
CA LEU A 500 -4.99 2.44 14.67
C LEU A 500 -5.42 3.80 15.21
N PRO A 501 -6.70 4.21 15.12
CA PRO A 501 -7.11 5.60 15.28
C PRO A 501 -6.39 6.29 16.44
N GLY A 502 -5.64 7.35 16.13
CA GLY A 502 -4.74 8.00 17.09
C GLY A 502 -3.27 7.64 16.95
N SER A 503 -2.86 6.66 16.15
CA SER A 503 -1.45 6.31 16.00
C SER A 503 -0.74 6.94 14.80
N SER A 504 0.56 6.70 14.70
CA SER A 504 1.49 7.12 13.67
C SER A 504 2.61 6.08 13.58
N ILE A 505 3.32 6.02 12.46
CA ILE A 505 4.47 5.12 12.30
C ILE A 505 5.74 5.96 12.45
N VAL A 506 6.60 5.60 13.40
CA VAL A 506 7.89 6.26 13.64
C VAL A 506 9.00 5.23 13.44
N GLY A 507 9.61 5.25 12.25
CA GLY A 507 10.55 4.21 11.83
C GLY A 507 9.87 2.84 11.77
N ASN A 508 10.36 1.89 12.56
CA ASN A 508 9.79 0.54 12.63
C ASN A 508 8.84 0.35 13.83
N THR A 509 8.43 1.43 14.51
CA THR A 509 7.58 1.43 15.71
C THR A 509 6.21 2.01 15.39
N LEU A 510 5.15 1.37 15.88
CA LEU A 510 3.80 1.93 15.86
C LEU A 510 3.59 2.78 17.12
N GLN A 511 3.27 4.06 16.97
CA GLN A 511 3.17 5.03 18.07
C GLN A 511 1.79 5.67 18.16
N PHE A 512 1.13 5.54 19.30
CA PHE A 512 -0.21 6.06 19.55
C PHE A 512 -0.22 7.49 20.13
N SER A 513 -1.38 8.16 20.07
CA SER A 513 -1.62 9.53 20.53
C SER A 513 -1.92 9.58 22.03
N SER A 514 -2.13 10.79 22.55
CA SER A 514 -2.36 11.07 23.98
C SER A 514 -3.66 10.54 24.62
N ASP A 515 -4.41 9.67 23.94
CA ASP A 515 -5.68 9.12 24.43
C ASP A 515 -5.45 7.69 24.93
N PRO A 516 -6.18 7.19 25.95
CA PRO A 516 -6.05 5.80 26.41
C PRO A 516 -6.30 4.77 25.29
N ASN A 517 -5.33 3.89 25.06
CA ASN A 517 -5.34 2.88 24.01
C ASN A 517 -5.42 1.46 24.59
N SER A 518 -5.95 0.52 23.80
CA SER A 518 -5.92 -0.91 24.13
C SER A 518 -5.46 -1.69 22.90
N VAL A 519 -4.31 -2.34 22.98
CA VAL A 519 -3.63 -2.97 21.84
C VAL A 519 -3.23 -4.40 22.16
N THR A 520 -3.52 -5.31 21.25
CA THR A 520 -3.03 -6.70 21.30
C THR A 520 -1.80 -6.84 20.39
N ILE A 521 -0.66 -7.26 20.95
CA ILE A 521 0.63 -7.35 20.27
C ILE A 521 0.92 -8.81 19.88
N ASP A 522 0.54 -9.20 18.67
CA ASP A 522 0.75 -10.55 18.13
C ASP A 522 1.93 -10.62 17.14
N ASN A 523 2.18 -11.82 16.60
CA ASN A 523 3.24 -12.06 15.61
C ASN A 523 3.05 -11.23 14.34
N SER A 524 1.81 -10.96 13.92
CA SER A 524 1.52 -10.18 12.71
C SER A 524 1.89 -8.72 12.91
N LEU A 525 1.49 -8.15 14.05
CA LEU A 525 1.80 -6.77 14.40
C LEU A 525 3.32 -6.57 14.54
N MET A 526 4.02 -7.51 15.17
CA MET A 526 5.48 -7.45 15.32
C MET A 526 6.25 -7.71 14.03
N SER A 527 5.67 -8.45 13.07
CA SER A 527 6.26 -8.60 11.74
C SER A 527 6.20 -7.29 10.93
N THR A 528 5.16 -6.50 11.18
CA THR A 528 4.94 -5.20 10.54
C THR A 528 5.75 -4.10 11.23
N PHE A 529 5.81 -4.13 12.56
CA PHE A 529 6.49 -3.14 13.40
C PHE A 529 7.58 -3.80 14.27
N PRO A 530 8.71 -4.22 13.68
CA PRO A 530 9.77 -4.89 14.43
C PRO A 530 10.48 -3.98 15.44
N GLY A 531 10.24 -2.66 15.37
CA GLY A 531 10.68 -1.68 16.36
C GLY A 531 9.86 -1.65 17.65
N GLY A 532 8.67 -2.27 17.66
CA GLY A 532 7.79 -2.34 18.83
C GLY A 532 6.55 -1.44 18.75
N ILE A 533 5.82 -1.39 19.86
CA ILE A 533 4.62 -0.59 20.05
C ILE A 533 4.87 0.48 21.11
N ASN A 534 4.40 1.69 20.87
CA ASN A 534 4.46 2.82 21.79
C ASN A 534 3.06 3.36 22.06
N GLY A 535 2.55 3.24 23.29
CA GLY A 535 1.22 3.66 23.72
C GLY A 535 0.99 5.18 23.67
N GLY A 536 2.06 5.96 23.82
CA GLY A 536 1.95 7.41 23.83
C GLY A 536 1.48 7.93 25.19
N ALA A 537 0.92 9.14 25.23
CA ALA A 537 0.38 9.62 26.51
C ALA A 537 -1.03 9.02 26.74
N GLY A 538 -1.46 8.90 27.99
CA GLY A 538 -2.72 8.27 28.36
C GLY A 538 -2.49 7.02 29.20
N ASN A 539 -3.57 6.38 29.63
CA ASN A 539 -3.52 5.13 30.39
C ASN A 539 -3.77 3.97 29.43
N ASP A 540 -2.71 3.39 28.91
CA ASP A 540 -2.73 2.39 27.84
C ASP A 540 -2.74 0.96 28.36
N LEU A 541 -3.35 0.05 27.59
CA LEU A 541 -3.37 -1.38 27.84
C LEU A 541 -2.73 -2.12 26.67
N LEU A 542 -1.49 -2.57 26.83
CA LEU A 542 -0.74 -3.33 25.85
C LEU A 542 -0.68 -4.81 26.25
N THR A 543 -1.34 -5.69 25.49
CA THR A 543 -1.46 -7.12 25.83
C THR A 543 -0.75 -8.01 24.81
N VAL A 544 0.14 -8.88 25.28
CA VAL A 544 0.85 -9.88 24.44
C VAL A 544 0.16 -11.24 24.59
N PRO A 545 -0.40 -11.83 23.53
CA PRO A 545 -0.99 -13.17 23.59
C PRO A 545 0.02 -14.29 23.90
N ALA A 546 -0.46 -15.37 24.49
CA ALA A 546 0.33 -16.57 24.82
C ALA A 546 0.94 -17.31 23.61
N ALA A 547 0.51 -16.99 22.40
CA ALA A 547 0.98 -17.59 21.16
C ALA A 547 2.06 -16.74 20.44
N THR A 548 2.44 -15.58 20.99
CA THR A 548 3.41 -14.68 20.36
C THR A 548 4.82 -15.25 20.48
N THR A 549 5.39 -15.69 19.36
CA THR A 549 6.68 -16.40 19.30
C THR A 549 7.85 -15.51 18.92
N VAL A 550 7.60 -14.22 18.67
CA VAL A 550 8.62 -13.22 18.33
C VAL A 550 8.86 -12.26 19.49
N PRO A 551 10.10 -11.79 19.72
CA PRO A 551 10.38 -10.85 20.80
C PRO A 551 9.56 -9.56 20.67
N VAL A 552 9.00 -9.09 21.78
CA VAL A 552 8.13 -7.89 21.81
C VAL A 552 8.87 -6.72 22.44
N LYS A 553 8.66 -5.53 21.89
CA LYS A 553 9.02 -4.25 22.51
C LYS A 553 7.76 -3.42 22.70
N ALA A 554 7.48 -3.00 23.93
CA ALA A 554 6.32 -2.20 24.28
C ALA A 554 6.76 -1.01 25.15
N ARG A 555 6.21 0.18 24.88
CA ARG A 555 6.40 1.37 25.70
C ARG A 555 5.06 2.01 26.03
N GLY A 556 4.85 2.46 27.26
CA GLY A 556 3.70 3.26 27.68
C GLY A 556 3.89 4.73 27.29
N GLU A 557 4.87 5.40 27.91
CA GLU A 557 5.24 6.82 27.83
C GLU A 557 4.67 7.67 28.97
N ALA A 558 3.45 8.20 28.92
CA ALA A 558 2.99 9.11 29.98
C ALA A 558 1.53 8.86 30.38
N GLY A 559 1.30 8.27 31.55
CA GLY A 559 0.00 7.94 32.15
C GLY A 559 0.11 6.62 32.89
N ASP A 560 -0.96 6.18 33.57
CA ASP A 560 -0.90 4.90 34.32
C ASP A 560 -1.17 3.73 33.35
N ASP A 561 -0.10 3.14 32.84
CA ASP A 561 -0.11 2.15 31.77
C ASP A 561 -0.15 0.71 32.30
N THR A 562 -0.63 -0.21 31.47
CA THR A 562 -0.65 -1.65 31.76
C THR A 562 -0.08 -2.43 30.60
N ILE A 563 1.09 -3.05 30.80
CA ILE A 563 1.75 -3.90 29.81
C ILE A 563 1.74 -5.35 30.29
N ASN A 564 0.91 -6.18 29.67
CA ASN A 564 0.68 -7.57 30.07
C ASN A 564 1.31 -8.56 29.09
N GLY A 565 2.42 -9.17 29.51
CA GLY A 565 3.03 -10.32 28.88
C GLY A 565 2.20 -11.60 29.08
N GLY A 566 2.02 -12.35 27.99
CA GLY A 566 1.27 -13.60 28.00
C GLY A 566 2.01 -14.73 28.72
N ALA A 567 1.26 -15.74 29.17
CA ALA A 567 1.81 -16.98 29.71
C ALA A 567 1.52 -18.15 28.75
N GLY A 568 2.56 -18.84 28.29
CA GLY A 568 2.48 -19.97 27.35
C GLY A 568 3.87 -20.50 26.92
N PRO A 569 3.97 -21.77 26.52
CA PRO A 569 5.25 -22.45 26.22
C PRO A 569 6.02 -21.89 25.01
N ALA A 570 5.42 -20.94 24.29
CA ALA A 570 5.95 -20.37 23.07
C ALA A 570 6.11 -18.85 23.15
N VAL A 571 5.82 -18.21 24.29
CA VAL A 571 5.96 -16.76 24.46
C VAL A 571 7.44 -16.38 24.43
N ALA A 572 7.80 -15.45 23.55
CA ALA A 572 9.15 -14.91 23.45
C ALA A 572 9.36 -13.74 24.42
N ALA A 573 10.63 -13.42 24.70
CA ALA A 573 11.02 -12.36 25.61
C ALA A 573 10.37 -11.00 25.28
N ILE A 574 9.91 -10.32 26.32
CA ILE A 574 9.32 -8.98 26.25
C ILE A 574 10.31 -7.96 26.81
N THR A 575 10.46 -6.84 26.10
CA THR A 575 11.07 -5.62 26.63
C THR A 575 9.97 -4.57 26.78
N ALA A 576 9.61 -4.24 28.01
CA ALA A 576 8.56 -3.28 28.34
C ALA A 576 9.13 -2.07 29.09
N ASP A 577 8.65 -0.88 28.76
CA ASP A 577 8.98 0.39 29.41
C ASP A 577 7.66 1.08 29.77
N GLY A 578 7.39 1.36 31.05
CA GLY A 578 6.16 2.01 31.51
C GLY A 578 6.17 3.48 31.12
N GLY A 579 7.16 4.23 31.60
CA GLY A 579 7.31 5.65 31.33
C GLY A 579 6.97 6.47 32.57
N ASP A 580 6.37 7.64 32.42
CA ASP A 580 5.88 8.46 33.52
C ASP A 580 4.46 8.00 33.90
N GLY A 581 4.21 7.55 35.13
CA GLY A 581 2.91 7.00 35.54
C GLY A 581 3.03 6.01 36.69
N ASN A 582 1.91 5.53 37.23
CA ASN A 582 1.91 4.37 38.12
C ASN A 582 1.55 3.13 37.30
N ASP A 583 2.55 2.49 36.75
CA ASP A 583 2.38 1.50 35.69
C ASP A 583 2.26 0.07 36.24
N VAL A 584 1.65 -0.81 35.47
CA VAL A 584 1.53 -2.23 35.77
C VAL A 584 2.17 -3.06 34.65
N LEU A 585 3.33 -3.64 34.92
CA LEU A 585 4.11 -4.41 33.96
C LEU A 585 4.18 -5.89 34.36
N SER A 586 3.89 -6.78 33.42
CA SER A 586 4.02 -8.23 33.59
C SER A 586 4.82 -8.84 32.44
N GLY A 587 5.91 -9.54 32.73
CA GLY A 587 6.74 -10.24 31.73
C GLY A 587 6.11 -11.53 31.20
N GLY A 588 5.49 -12.33 32.07
CA GLY A 588 4.84 -13.58 31.67
C GLY A 588 5.82 -14.75 31.59
N ASP A 589 5.80 -15.49 30.47
CA ASP A 589 6.81 -16.53 30.18
C ASP A 589 7.88 -15.96 29.25
N GLY A 590 9.16 -16.05 29.63
CA GLY A 590 10.24 -15.46 28.85
C GLY A 590 11.40 -15.04 29.74
N SER A 591 12.46 -14.52 29.12
CA SER A 591 13.51 -13.78 29.85
C SER A 591 13.31 -12.31 29.58
N ASP A 592 12.57 -11.64 30.44
CA ASP A 592 11.99 -10.34 30.15
C ASP A 592 12.81 -9.18 30.70
N LYS A 593 12.63 -8.00 30.12
CA LYS A 593 13.21 -6.75 30.61
C LYS A 593 12.09 -5.75 30.82
N LEU A 594 11.84 -5.38 32.07
CA LEU A 594 10.74 -4.52 32.47
C LEU A 594 11.31 -3.28 33.16
N LEU A 595 10.95 -2.10 32.66
CA LEU A 595 11.32 -0.81 33.21
C LEU A 595 10.03 -0.07 33.60
N GLY A 596 9.89 0.33 34.85
CA GLY A 596 8.73 1.09 35.34
C GLY A 596 8.78 2.52 34.84
N GLY A 597 9.81 3.27 35.23
CA GLY A 597 10.00 4.65 34.83
C GLY A 597 9.78 5.59 36.00
N ALA A 598 8.83 6.52 35.94
CA ALA A 598 8.58 7.49 36.99
C ALA A 598 7.18 7.38 37.56
N GLY A 599 7.05 6.93 38.80
CA GLY A 599 5.83 6.87 39.60
C GLY A 599 5.88 5.69 40.56
N ASP A 600 4.74 5.27 41.12
CA ASP A 600 4.69 4.08 41.99
C ASP A 600 4.27 2.86 41.14
N ASP A 601 5.23 2.15 40.55
CA ASP A 601 5.00 1.08 39.58
C ASP A 601 4.80 -0.30 40.22
N VAL A 602 4.12 -1.20 39.51
CA VAL A 602 3.95 -2.61 39.87
C VAL A 602 4.50 -3.48 38.75
N ILE A 603 5.64 -4.12 38.99
CA ILE A 603 6.39 -4.86 37.99
C ILE A 603 6.49 -6.32 38.42
N SER A 604 6.14 -7.25 37.53
CA SER A 604 6.18 -8.69 37.77
C SER A 604 6.93 -9.40 36.65
N GLY A 605 7.96 -10.16 36.98
CA GLY A 605 8.67 -11.03 36.03
C GLY A 605 7.85 -12.23 35.56
N GLY A 606 6.65 -12.46 36.12
CA GLY A 606 5.80 -13.60 35.78
C GLY A 606 6.23 -14.93 36.41
N ALA A 607 5.48 -16.00 36.13
CA ALA A 607 5.71 -17.33 36.68
C ALA A 607 6.58 -18.23 35.77
N GLY A 608 7.13 -17.66 34.70
CA GLY A 608 7.87 -18.38 33.66
C GLY A 608 9.27 -18.84 34.06
N THR A 609 9.90 -19.62 33.18
CA THR A 609 11.22 -20.24 33.44
C THR A 609 12.43 -19.41 33.00
N GLY A 610 12.21 -18.25 32.38
CA GLY A 610 13.31 -17.38 31.96
C GLY A 610 13.74 -16.41 33.04
N THR A 611 14.87 -15.76 32.81
CA THR A 611 15.50 -14.86 33.77
C THR A 611 15.11 -13.42 33.46
N ASN A 612 14.62 -12.68 34.44
CA ASN A 612 14.06 -11.34 34.20
C ASN A 612 14.99 -10.24 34.70
N THR A 613 14.89 -9.06 34.08
CA THR A 613 15.50 -7.81 34.57
C THR A 613 14.39 -6.82 34.89
N LEU A 614 14.25 -6.46 36.16
CA LEU A 614 13.22 -5.56 36.66
C LEU A 614 13.89 -4.27 37.17
N VAL A 615 13.41 -3.14 36.68
CA VAL A 615 13.89 -1.80 37.04
C VAL A 615 12.68 -0.96 37.42
N GLY A 616 12.60 -0.49 38.66
CA GLY A 616 11.52 0.37 39.16
C GLY A 616 11.60 1.74 38.51
N GLY A 617 12.46 2.61 39.05
CA GLY A 617 12.89 3.82 38.35
C GLY A 617 12.95 5.03 39.27
N THR A 618 11.87 5.80 39.39
CA THR A 618 11.71 6.81 40.43
C THR A 618 10.34 6.68 41.05
N GLY A 619 10.28 6.61 42.37
CA GLY A 619 9.01 6.59 43.10
C GLY A 619 9.05 5.50 44.13
N ARG A 620 7.94 4.82 44.39
CA ARG A 620 7.92 3.66 45.27
C ARG A 620 7.34 2.47 44.53
N ASP A 621 8.23 1.67 43.97
CA ASP A 621 7.86 0.59 43.08
C ASP A 621 7.68 -0.73 43.82
N THR A 622 6.93 -1.65 43.23
CA THR A 622 6.78 -3.04 43.69
C THR A 622 7.28 -3.98 42.62
N LEU A 623 8.43 -4.62 42.87
CA LEU A 623 9.12 -5.50 41.93
C LEU A 623 8.97 -6.95 42.40
N THR A 624 8.28 -7.79 41.62
CA THR A 624 8.05 -9.20 41.94
C THR A 624 8.80 -10.10 40.97
N GLY A 625 9.85 -10.76 41.47
CA GLY A 625 10.56 -11.81 40.73
C GLY A 625 9.93 -13.19 40.91
N ASN A 626 10.49 -14.16 40.21
CA ASN A 626 10.15 -15.57 40.32
C ASN A 626 11.15 -16.29 41.23
N ALA A 627 10.64 -16.80 42.35
CA ALA A 627 11.40 -17.52 43.35
C ALA A 627 12.01 -18.88 42.91
N ALA A 628 11.94 -19.26 41.63
CA ALA A 628 12.49 -20.51 41.11
C ALA A 628 13.60 -20.31 40.07
N VAL A 629 13.84 -19.08 39.61
CA VAL A 629 14.79 -18.74 38.54
C VAL A 629 15.54 -17.47 38.91
N ARG A 630 16.68 -17.22 38.25
CA ARG A 630 17.51 -16.06 38.56
C ARG A 630 16.90 -14.81 37.92
N ASP A 631 16.61 -13.82 38.73
CA ASP A 631 16.23 -12.49 38.29
C ASP A 631 17.30 -11.43 38.62
N THR A 632 17.23 -10.30 37.93
CA THR A 632 18.05 -9.12 38.17
C THR A 632 17.16 -7.95 38.54
N PHE A 633 17.30 -7.45 39.77
CA PHE A 633 16.68 -6.22 40.22
C PHE A 633 17.71 -5.10 40.12
N ALA A 634 17.46 -4.08 39.29
CA ALA A 634 18.40 -2.97 39.10
C ALA A 634 17.74 -1.63 39.43
N TYR A 635 18.54 -0.68 39.90
CA TYR A 635 18.05 0.63 40.34
C TYR A 635 18.73 1.79 39.60
N SER A 636 18.03 2.92 39.54
CA SER A 636 18.55 4.20 39.06
C SER A 636 19.11 5.04 40.22
N ARG A 637 19.99 5.99 39.94
CA ARG A 637 20.44 6.99 40.94
C ARG A 637 19.38 7.99 41.35
N ALA A 638 18.29 8.07 40.60
CA ALA A 638 17.20 8.97 40.88
C ALA A 638 16.31 8.47 42.05
N ASP A 639 16.43 7.20 42.45
CA ASP A 639 15.65 6.52 43.50
C ASP A 639 16.09 6.78 44.95
N LEU A 640 17.05 7.68 45.18
CA LEU A 640 17.68 7.82 46.49
C LEU A 640 16.78 8.61 47.47
N THR A 641 15.86 7.92 48.15
CA THR A 641 14.96 8.55 49.12
C THR A 641 15.39 8.37 50.59
N LEU A 642 14.89 9.25 51.48
CA LEU A 642 15.36 9.41 52.86
C LEU A 642 14.65 8.49 53.88
N THR A 643 13.60 7.74 53.50
CA THR A 643 12.79 6.94 54.46
C THR A 643 12.38 5.56 53.92
N PRO A 644 12.25 4.52 54.77
CA PRO A 644 11.83 3.18 54.31
C PRO A 644 10.43 3.11 53.70
N ALA A 645 9.54 4.04 54.03
CA ALA A 645 8.15 4.05 53.55
C ALA A 645 8.01 4.46 52.08
N THR A 646 9.08 4.99 51.48
CA THR A 646 9.16 5.53 50.12
C THR A 646 10.25 4.83 49.31
N ALA A 647 10.74 3.69 49.79
CA ALA A 647 11.71 2.88 49.06
C ALA A 647 10.98 1.72 48.37
N ASP A 648 11.54 1.26 47.25
CA ASP A 648 10.97 0.17 46.47
C ASP A 648 10.79 -1.09 47.29
N VAL A 649 9.79 -1.88 46.94
CA VAL A 649 9.45 -3.15 47.57
C VAL A 649 9.81 -4.26 46.61
N ILE A 650 10.71 -5.16 47.02
CA ILE A 650 11.04 -6.36 46.26
C ILE A 650 10.39 -7.58 46.91
N VAL A 651 9.70 -8.36 46.09
CA VAL A 651 8.98 -9.58 46.45
C VAL A 651 9.47 -10.73 45.56
N GLY A 652 9.42 -11.97 46.07
CA GLY A 652 9.70 -13.17 45.27
C GLY A 652 11.20 -13.43 45.02
N TYR A 653 12.08 -12.75 45.74
CA TYR A 653 13.53 -12.92 45.67
C TYR A 653 14.01 -14.28 46.24
N THR A 654 14.93 -14.94 45.55
CA THR A 654 15.67 -16.10 46.02
C THR A 654 17.16 -15.87 46.21
N ASN A 655 17.61 -16.14 47.44
CA ASN A 655 19.01 -16.31 47.78
C ASN A 655 19.12 -17.38 48.85
N THR A 656 19.51 -18.58 48.45
CA THR A 656 19.69 -19.69 49.40
C THR A 656 21.04 -20.34 49.14
N ALA A 657 22.10 -19.79 49.73
CA ALA A 657 23.38 -20.48 49.77
C ALA A 657 23.92 -20.62 51.21
N PRO A 658 23.69 -21.76 51.88
CA PRO A 658 24.73 -22.33 52.73
C PRO A 658 25.87 -22.86 51.84
N PRO A 659 27.14 -22.87 52.30
CA PRO A 659 28.28 -23.28 51.49
C PRO A 659 28.13 -24.72 50.97
N GLY A 660 28.05 -24.90 49.64
CA GLY A 660 28.22 -26.20 48.98
C GLY A 660 26.99 -26.86 48.34
N ALA A 661 25.84 -26.20 48.25
CA ALA A 661 24.71 -26.69 47.45
C ALA A 661 24.69 -26.05 46.04
N LEU A 662 24.60 -26.86 44.99
CA LEU A 662 24.27 -26.39 43.64
C LEU A 662 22.76 -26.12 43.59
N VAL A 663 22.36 -24.90 43.89
CA VAL A 663 21.02 -24.36 43.58
C VAL A 663 21.23 -23.32 42.47
N ALA A 664 20.47 -23.42 41.38
CA ALA A 664 20.81 -22.77 40.11
C ALA A 664 20.33 -21.30 39.95
N ALA A 665 19.86 -20.65 41.01
CA ALA A 665 19.34 -19.29 40.90
C ALA A 665 19.62 -18.50 42.17
N ASP A 666 20.72 -17.76 42.16
CA ASP A 666 20.90 -16.62 43.07
C ASP A 666 20.51 -15.37 42.29
N ASP A 667 19.52 -14.63 42.78
CA ASP A 667 19.09 -13.36 42.21
C ASP A 667 20.16 -12.29 42.37
N LEU A 668 20.31 -11.46 41.34
CA LEU A 668 21.22 -10.33 41.32
C LEU A 668 20.49 -9.05 41.71
N ILE A 669 20.99 -8.35 42.71
CA ILE A 669 20.54 -7.01 43.06
C ILE A 669 21.66 -6.03 42.66
N GLY A 670 21.42 -5.25 41.60
CA GLY A 670 22.41 -4.40 40.94
C GLY A 670 22.35 -2.94 41.37
N VAL A 671 23.49 -2.34 41.69
CA VAL A 671 23.66 -0.90 41.95
C VAL A 671 24.14 -0.18 40.68
N ALA A 672 23.60 1.01 40.38
CA ALA A 672 24.02 1.82 39.24
C ALA A 672 25.54 2.09 39.26
N SER A 673 26.18 2.14 38.08
CA SER A 673 27.64 2.27 37.92
C SER A 673 28.26 3.55 38.51
N ASP A 674 27.43 4.52 38.88
CA ASP A 674 27.80 5.81 39.43
C ASP A 674 27.39 5.98 40.91
N MET A 675 26.83 4.93 41.52
CA MET A 675 26.72 4.77 42.97
C MET A 675 28.06 4.27 43.49
N ALA A 676 28.84 5.13 44.14
CA ALA A 676 30.09 4.70 44.77
C ALA A 676 29.78 3.61 45.82
N SER A 677 30.40 2.45 45.65
CA SER A 677 30.21 1.21 46.42
C SER A 677 30.47 1.31 47.94
N ALA A 678 30.89 2.46 48.45
CA ALA A 678 31.61 2.54 49.71
C ALA A 678 30.74 2.65 50.98
N ASN A 679 29.40 2.67 50.93
CA ASN A 679 28.58 2.87 52.14
C ASN A 679 27.23 2.13 52.16
N LEU A 680 27.02 1.07 51.36
CA LEU A 680 25.76 0.31 51.40
C LEU A 680 25.68 -0.56 52.66
N THR A 681 24.64 -0.42 53.47
CA THR A 681 24.39 -1.18 54.71
C THR A 681 23.01 -1.81 54.65
N ALA A 682 22.94 -3.12 54.91
CA ALA A 682 21.68 -3.82 55.08
C ALA A 682 21.14 -3.61 56.51
N ILE A 683 19.86 -3.25 56.65
CA ILE A 683 19.20 -3.05 57.94
C ILE A 683 17.94 -3.91 57.97
N GLY A 684 17.90 -4.91 58.84
CA GLY A 684 16.69 -5.71 59.09
C GLY A 684 15.78 -5.02 60.11
N TYR A 685 14.47 -5.02 59.85
CA TYR A 685 13.45 -4.58 60.81
C TYR A 685 12.47 -5.72 61.08
N ASP A 686 12.26 -6.04 62.35
CA ASP A 686 11.08 -6.77 62.81
C ASP A 686 9.97 -5.73 62.97
N ALA A 687 8.97 -5.75 62.09
CA ALA A 687 7.95 -4.72 62.08
C ALA A 687 6.91 -4.88 63.21
N ASP A 688 6.88 -6.00 63.96
CA ASP A 688 5.69 -6.28 64.78
C ASP A 688 5.94 -7.03 66.10
N GLY A 689 7.10 -7.65 66.33
CA GLY A 689 7.37 -8.42 67.55
C GLY A 689 6.45 -9.64 67.77
N ASN A 690 5.64 -10.01 66.76
CA ASN A 690 4.65 -11.09 66.82
C ASN A 690 4.81 -12.14 65.69
N GLY A 691 5.95 -12.15 64.99
CA GLY A 691 6.44 -13.36 64.31
C GLY A 691 5.81 -13.73 62.96
N SER A 692 5.68 -12.79 62.01
CA SER A 692 5.69 -13.15 60.59
C SER A 692 5.98 -11.96 59.66
N LEU A 693 6.79 -12.23 58.63
CA LEU A 693 7.29 -11.40 57.52
C LEU A 693 8.38 -10.39 57.87
N GLU A 694 9.59 -10.92 58.13
CA GLU A 694 10.81 -10.15 58.31
C GLU A 694 11.23 -9.50 56.99
N SER A 695 11.29 -8.16 56.98
CA SER A 695 11.74 -7.37 55.84
C SER A 695 13.17 -6.89 56.06
N THR A 696 13.98 -6.92 55.01
CA THR A 696 15.37 -6.42 55.04
C THR A 696 15.48 -5.22 54.12
N ALA A 697 15.94 -4.08 54.62
CA ALA A 697 16.14 -2.89 53.81
C ALA A 697 17.60 -2.77 53.34
N LEU A 698 17.79 -2.36 52.09
CA LEU A 698 19.08 -1.99 51.52
C LEU A 698 19.16 -0.46 51.48
N GLY A 699 20.21 0.11 52.04
CA GLY A 699 20.40 1.56 52.09
C GLY A 699 21.87 1.96 52.13
N PHE A 700 22.17 3.25 52.03
CA PHE A 700 23.53 3.76 52.13
C PHE A 700 23.62 4.97 53.06
N ASN A 701 24.80 5.18 53.63
CA ASN A 701 25.09 6.31 54.50
C ASN A 701 25.78 7.43 53.71
N ASP A 702 25.11 8.57 53.58
CA ASP A 702 25.63 9.78 52.95
C ASP A 702 25.77 10.88 54.01
N GLY A 703 27.00 11.08 54.49
CA GLY A 703 27.31 12.15 55.43
C GLY A 703 26.56 12.09 56.77
N GLY A 704 26.14 10.91 57.23
CA GLY A 704 25.41 10.70 58.48
C GLY A 704 23.89 10.59 58.34
N THR A 705 23.35 10.69 57.11
CA THR A 705 21.94 10.46 56.81
C THR A 705 21.78 9.09 56.16
N LEU A 706 20.96 8.22 56.76
CA LEU A 706 20.58 6.93 56.17
C LEU A 706 19.58 7.17 55.03
N LYS A 707 19.89 6.65 53.84
CA LYS A 707 19.01 6.65 52.66
C LYS A 707 18.70 5.21 52.29
N TYR A 708 17.48 4.93 51.85
CA TYR A 708 17.03 3.58 51.52
C TYR A 708 16.83 3.45 50.02
N LEU A 709 17.25 2.31 49.47
CA LEU A 709 17.12 1.97 48.06
C LEU A 709 16.00 0.95 47.84
N ALA A 710 15.88 -0.04 48.73
CA ALA A 710 14.81 -1.05 48.63
C ALA A 710 14.49 -1.70 49.98
N VAL A 711 13.30 -2.27 50.08
CA VAL A 711 12.80 -3.13 51.16
C VAL A 711 12.47 -4.49 50.57
N LEU A 712 13.24 -5.50 50.98
CA LEU A 712 13.05 -6.89 50.60
C LEU A 712 11.99 -7.51 51.52
N GLN A 713 10.92 -8.07 50.96
CA GLN A 713 9.88 -8.79 51.71
C GLN A 713 10.06 -10.31 51.63
N ASN A 714 9.51 -11.02 52.62
CA ASN A 714 9.53 -12.49 52.72
C ASN A 714 10.95 -13.09 52.82
N VAL A 715 11.89 -12.35 53.40
CA VAL A 715 13.29 -12.79 53.53
C VAL A 715 13.47 -13.59 54.83
N LEU A 716 14.13 -14.75 54.76
CA LEU A 716 14.60 -15.43 55.96
C LEU A 716 15.83 -14.70 56.52
N PRO A 717 15.96 -14.51 57.85
CA PRO A 717 17.02 -13.69 58.48
C PRO A 717 18.48 -14.12 58.20
N THR A 718 18.69 -15.25 57.52
CA THR A 718 20.01 -15.81 57.19
C THR A 718 20.30 -15.87 55.69
N ALA A 719 19.37 -15.40 54.84
CA ALA A 719 19.38 -15.64 53.40
C ALA A 719 20.14 -14.60 52.57
N PHE A 720 20.41 -13.40 53.10
CA PHE A 720 21.07 -12.34 52.34
C PHE A 720 22.59 -12.32 52.57
N ASN A 721 23.37 -12.63 51.54
CA ASN A 721 24.83 -12.52 51.55
C ASN A 721 25.30 -11.28 50.76
N PRO A 722 25.79 -10.22 51.41
CA PRO A 722 26.27 -9.01 50.73
C PRO A 722 27.48 -9.25 49.81
N ALA A 723 28.20 -10.36 49.97
CA ALA A 723 29.34 -10.72 49.12
C ALA A 723 28.94 -11.20 47.71
N ALA A 724 27.64 -11.42 47.45
CA ALA A 724 27.12 -11.77 46.12
C ALA A 724 26.92 -10.55 45.19
N VAL A 725 27.18 -9.32 45.67
CA VAL A 725 27.19 -8.11 44.84
C VAL A 725 28.44 -8.13 43.95
N THR A 726 28.29 -8.62 42.72
CA THR A 726 29.41 -9.02 41.85
C THR A 726 30.05 -7.90 41.02
N ASN A 727 29.66 -6.64 41.22
CA ASN A 727 30.23 -5.48 40.50
C ASN A 727 30.86 -4.42 41.41
N VAL A 728 31.40 -4.83 42.56
CA VAL A 728 32.08 -3.94 43.51
C VAL A 728 33.50 -4.45 43.77
N ASP A 729 34.50 -3.55 43.71
CA ASP A 729 35.86 -3.84 44.15
C ASP A 729 35.85 -4.30 45.63
N PRO A 730 36.28 -5.53 45.95
CA PRO A 730 36.31 -6.05 47.31
C PRO A 730 37.12 -5.19 48.29
N ALA A 731 38.01 -4.31 47.80
CA ALA A 731 38.78 -3.38 48.62
C ALA A 731 37.96 -2.19 49.16
N THR A 732 36.73 -1.98 48.66
CA THR A 732 35.83 -0.87 49.07
C THR A 732 34.65 -1.31 49.94
N PHE A 733 34.50 -2.62 50.17
CA PHE A 733 33.40 -3.20 50.93
C PHE A 733 33.86 -3.58 52.35
N THR A 734 33.40 -2.85 53.36
CA THR A 734 33.65 -3.19 54.77
C THR A 734 32.32 -3.33 55.49
N ILE A 735 32.10 -4.47 56.16
CA ILE A 735 30.95 -4.67 57.07
C ILE A 735 31.09 -3.73 58.27
#